data_AF-A0A2H0DPQ0-F1
#
_entry.id   AF-A0A2H0DPQ0-F1
#
_cell.length_a   1.000
_cell.length_b   1.000
_cell.length_c   1.000
_cell.angle_alpha   90.00
_cell.angle_beta   90.00
_cell.angle_gamma   90.00
#
_symmetry.space_group_name_H-M   'P 1'
#
loop_
_entity.id
_entity.type
_entity.pdbx_description
1 polymer ?
#
loop_
_entity_poly.entity_id
_entity_poly.type
_entity_poly.pdbx_seq_one_letter_code
_entity_poly.pdbx_strand_id
1 'polypeptide(L)'
;MPNSKSTGRSILLAIAFLPLVRGNGGAGVTVVHAWPLELKEARIEGLTRLPFEKGLLQGTGSIESAVIEAEFPFDDLVGSWNADTPSGSSIEMEAQVRVEGQWSKWYRLSRWEPKAPRSFEKQADPYGEVSVDTLRLNKKAQAFRYRVRMLSAGTREAKLLRVAVTYAETSQRAVKSVPWVEGPWAREIKLSPRSQTVEDPEIRGDICSPTSLAMILENWGVKRTTAKIAEIVLDRNAEIYGNWPLNVAAAASLGLSGQVARLESLLDLQEEIAAGRPVVASVTYKKGDLDNSPIEKTNGHLLVVAGFTKQGDVICYDPAAKPGGVRRVYKRAQFEKVWLKNKHGLVYMLGPRFPSVALVGVATADLRARPRATAGLQPMDKGRVSQLLYGEHVKVLEARGDWVRVKALEQPHRDGKEDWSGYPGWVRADALAAPPVPYRPTAVIRLKRAELRWKDAQGLEESLTLPMGAALRAEPSSGGRTKVRLLEGRTAEIDSAALWRLEVSSPTKIDRRDVVEAAATFLGDSYVWGGRSSQQLKPGWGVDCSGLVHLAYRSVGMTIPRDAHTQFEKAKPVKRVNLQPGDLIFLTESARSKQVDHVMLYTGGDGILESRAGVARTLRTTFTERFGAALDSIESGTLVTDLTRRKPVQRRIHFGSLL
;
A
#
# COMPACT_ATOMS: atom_id res chain seq x y z
N MET A 1 10.03 30.66 49.57
CA MET A 1 9.03 29.73 50.13
C MET A 1 7.64 30.26 49.79
N PRO A 2 6.65 29.44 49.39
CA PRO A 2 6.69 28.28 48.47
C PRO A 2 5.72 28.50 47.25
N ASN A 3 6.09 28.15 46.02
CA ASN A 3 5.86 26.87 45.34
C ASN A 3 4.43 26.27 45.47
N SER A 4 3.58 26.47 44.46
CA SER A 4 2.35 25.68 44.27
C SER A 4 2.58 24.58 43.23
N LYS A 5 2.74 23.34 43.72
CA LYS A 5 2.56 22.11 42.94
C LYS A 5 1.06 21.89 42.75
N SER A 6 0.58 21.70 41.51
CA SER A 6 -0.71 21.05 41.28
C SER A 6 -0.49 19.55 41.06
N THR A 7 -0.85 18.78 42.08
CA THR A 7 -0.94 17.32 42.03
C THR A 7 -2.21 16.93 41.27
N GLY A 8 -2.05 16.28 40.12
CA GLY A 8 -3.14 15.59 39.43
C GLY A 8 -3.60 14.39 40.27
N ARG A 9 -4.83 14.45 40.78
CA ARG A 9 -5.51 13.30 41.39
C ARG A 9 -6.23 12.50 40.31
N SER A 10 -5.91 11.22 40.27
CA SER A 10 -6.63 10.17 39.56
C SER A 10 -8.10 10.13 39.99
N ILE A 11 -9.02 10.15 39.02
CA ILE A 11 -10.43 9.83 39.24
C ILE A 11 -10.66 8.44 38.65
N LEU A 12 -10.91 7.47 39.54
CA LEU A 12 -11.64 6.25 39.22
C LEU A 12 -13.05 6.65 38.76
N LEU A 13 -13.47 6.19 37.59
CA LEU A 13 -14.89 6.08 37.27
C LEU A 13 -15.17 4.66 36.78
N ALA A 14 -15.90 3.92 37.60
CA ALA A 14 -16.62 2.73 37.19
C ALA A 14 -17.69 3.15 36.17
N ILE A 15 -17.68 2.55 34.98
CA ILE A 15 -18.74 2.72 33.99
C ILE A 15 -19.29 1.34 33.64
N ALA A 16 -20.62 1.25 33.80
CA ALA A 16 -21.46 0.10 33.55
C ALA A 16 -21.32 -0.45 32.13
N PHE A 17 -21.49 -1.78 32.02
CA PHE A 17 -21.63 -2.50 30.75
C PHE A 17 -22.80 -1.92 29.93
N LEU A 18 -22.48 -1.11 28.92
CA LEU A 18 -23.34 -0.86 27.77
C LEU A 18 -22.98 -1.87 26.67
N PRO A 19 -23.97 -2.42 25.94
CA PRO A 19 -23.71 -3.47 24.96
C PRO A 19 -22.84 -2.90 23.84
N LEU A 20 -21.77 -3.61 23.50
CA LEU A 20 -20.88 -3.30 22.38
C LEU A 20 -21.71 -2.98 21.14
N VAL A 21 -21.59 -1.75 20.65
CA VAL A 21 -21.96 -1.41 19.28
C VAL A 21 -21.08 -2.26 18.38
N ARG A 22 -21.68 -3.29 17.76
CA ARG A 22 -21.02 -4.15 16.77
C ARG A 22 -20.56 -3.29 15.60
N GLY A 23 -19.25 -3.02 15.55
CA GLY A 23 -18.62 -2.55 14.32
C GLY A 23 -18.77 -3.61 13.25
N ASN A 24 -19.27 -3.22 12.06
CA ASN A 24 -19.14 -4.03 10.85
C ASN A 24 -17.63 -4.14 10.53
N GLY A 25 -16.95 -5.15 11.09
CA GLY A 25 -15.56 -5.51 10.80
C GLY A 25 -15.40 -6.11 9.41
N GLY A 26 -14.19 -6.13 8.86
CA GLY A 26 -13.89 -6.83 7.60
C GLY A 26 -13.92 -8.35 7.78
N ALA A 27 -14.17 -9.11 6.71
CA ALA A 27 -14.21 -10.58 6.78
C ALA A 27 -12.84 -11.23 7.11
N GLY A 28 -11.73 -10.51 6.96
CA GLY A 28 -10.38 -10.94 7.32
C GLY A 28 -9.35 -9.83 7.12
N VAL A 29 -8.25 -9.88 7.86
CA VAL A 29 -7.13 -8.93 7.79
C VAL A 29 -5.84 -9.69 7.52
N THR A 30 -4.90 -9.06 6.83
CA THR A 30 -3.55 -9.58 6.64
C THR A 30 -2.56 -8.55 7.15
N VAL A 31 -1.59 -8.99 7.94
CA VAL A 31 -0.46 -8.18 8.40
C VAL A 31 0.80 -8.74 7.73
N VAL A 32 1.61 -7.85 7.17
CA VAL A 32 2.83 -8.22 6.47
C VAL A 32 3.99 -7.45 7.06
N HIS A 33 5.07 -8.17 7.35
CA HIS A 33 6.38 -7.58 7.60
C HIS A 33 7.33 -8.00 6.47
N ALA A 34 7.62 -7.06 5.58
CA ALA A 34 8.51 -7.20 4.43
C ALA A 34 9.62 -6.12 4.41
N TRP A 35 9.55 -5.13 5.30
CA TRP A 35 10.49 -4.02 5.39
C TRP A 35 11.21 -4.01 6.75
N PRO A 36 12.53 -3.75 6.81
CA PRO A 36 13.32 -3.88 8.04
C PRO A 36 12.79 -3.10 9.26
N LEU A 37 12.19 -1.91 9.07
CA LEU A 37 11.65 -1.11 10.18
C LEU A 37 10.25 -1.52 10.64
N GLU A 38 9.51 -2.33 9.88
CA GLU A 38 8.29 -2.97 10.40
C GLU A 38 8.63 -3.91 11.58
N LEU A 39 9.90 -4.34 11.67
CA LEU A 39 10.44 -5.15 12.75
C LEU A 39 11.25 -4.33 13.77
N LYS A 40 11.09 -3.00 13.84
CA LYS A 40 11.88 -2.15 14.76
C LYS A 40 11.60 -2.47 16.24
N GLU A 41 10.37 -2.85 16.57
CA GLU A 41 9.93 -3.20 17.93
C GLU A 41 9.94 -4.71 18.19
N ALA A 42 10.37 -5.50 17.20
CA ALA A 42 10.50 -6.94 17.34
C ALA A 42 11.72 -7.29 18.19
N ARG A 43 11.56 -8.29 19.07
CA ARG A 43 12.66 -8.87 19.83
C ARG A 43 13.42 -9.84 18.93
N ILE A 44 14.70 -9.56 18.70
CA ILE A 44 15.57 -10.37 17.84
C ILE A 44 16.70 -10.96 18.67
N GLU A 45 16.87 -12.27 18.59
CA GLU A 45 17.91 -13.01 19.32
C GLU A 45 18.71 -13.87 18.34
N GLY A 46 20.04 -13.73 18.34
CA GLY A 46 20.95 -14.52 17.50
C GLY A 46 20.95 -14.21 16.00
N LEU A 47 20.06 -13.33 15.52
CA LEU A 47 19.94 -12.97 14.10
C LEU A 47 20.55 -11.60 13.80
N THR A 48 21.11 -11.47 12.59
CA THR A 48 21.66 -10.21 12.08
C THR A 48 20.64 -9.53 11.15
N ARG A 49 20.45 -8.22 11.31
CA ARG A 49 19.62 -7.42 10.38
C ARG A 49 20.31 -7.27 9.04
N LEU A 50 19.55 -7.43 7.97
CA LEU A 50 20.05 -7.34 6.60
C LEU A 50 19.81 -5.94 6.00
N PRO A 51 20.66 -5.49 5.06
CA PRO A 51 20.29 -4.45 4.12
C PRO A 51 18.96 -4.78 3.43
N PHE A 52 18.15 -3.77 3.13
CA PHE A 52 16.80 -3.96 2.58
C PHE A 52 16.78 -4.88 1.34
N GLU A 53 17.73 -4.72 0.43
CA GLU A 53 17.85 -5.55 -0.78
C GLU A 53 18.29 -7.00 -0.54
N LYS A 54 18.60 -7.38 0.70
CA LYS A 54 19.07 -8.72 1.07
C LYS A 54 18.02 -9.51 1.87
N GLY A 55 17.02 -8.85 2.44
CA GLY A 55 15.96 -9.46 3.25
C GLY A 55 15.79 -8.75 4.59
N LEU A 56 15.18 -9.45 5.55
CA LEU A 56 14.93 -8.92 6.90
C LEU A 56 16.06 -9.31 7.85
N LEU A 57 16.34 -10.61 7.95
CA LEU A 57 17.23 -11.19 8.95
C LEU A 57 18.02 -12.36 8.38
N GLN A 58 19.19 -12.64 8.96
CA GLN A 58 20.05 -13.76 8.62
C GLN A 58 20.61 -14.43 9.89
N GLY A 59 20.80 -15.75 9.84
CA GLY A 59 21.54 -16.52 10.86
C GLY A 59 20.73 -17.61 11.56
N THR A 60 21.17 -17.97 12.78
CA THR A 60 20.49 -18.92 13.68
C THR A 60 19.98 -18.17 14.90
N GLY A 61 18.70 -18.33 15.21
CA GLY A 61 18.07 -17.60 16.31
C GLY A 61 16.57 -17.45 16.12
N SER A 62 16.00 -16.39 16.68
CA SER A 62 14.58 -16.11 16.53
C SER A 62 14.24 -14.63 16.49
N ILE A 63 13.10 -14.34 15.86
CA ILE A 63 12.42 -13.06 15.96
C ILE A 63 11.03 -13.25 16.54
N GLU A 64 10.70 -12.47 17.57
CA GLU A 64 9.35 -12.31 18.10
C GLU A 64 8.82 -10.93 17.69
N SER A 65 7.64 -10.89 17.07
CA SER A 65 7.01 -9.62 16.72
C SER A 65 6.65 -8.81 17.96
N ALA A 66 6.49 -7.50 17.80
CA ALA A 66 5.70 -6.71 18.75
C ALA A 66 4.26 -7.29 18.84
N VAL A 67 3.52 -6.86 19.86
CA VAL A 67 2.10 -7.20 19.97
C VAL A 67 1.35 -6.51 18.82
N ILE A 68 0.61 -7.31 18.06
CA ILE A 68 -0.24 -6.82 17.00
C ILE A 68 -1.67 -6.83 17.53
N GLU A 69 -2.17 -5.64 17.85
CA GLU A 69 -3.57 -5.43 18.21
C GLU A 69 -4.44 -5.68 16.97
N ALA A 70 -5.39 -6.61 17.08
CA ALA A 70 -6.27 -6.94 15.98
C ALA A 70 -7.25 -5.78 15.71
N GLU A 71 -7.69 -5.62 14.48
CA GLU A 71 -8.69 -4.60 14.14
C GLU A 71 -10.07 -4.96 14.72
N PHE A 72 -10.34 -6.25 14.85
CA PHE A 72 -11.54 -6.80 15.46
C PHE A 72 -11.20 -8.15 16.12
N PRO A 73 -12.00 -8.61 17.10
CA PRO A 73 -11.80 -9.92 17.68
C PRO A 73 -11.92 -11.05 16.65
N PHE A 74 -10.95 -11.95 16.59
CA PHE A 74 -10.84 -12.99 15.54
C PHE A 74 -10.79 -14.41 16.12
N ASP A 75 -11.16 -15.42 15.35
CA ASP A 75 -11.16 -16.83 15.77
C ASP A 75 -10.42 -17.79 14.82
N ASP A 76 -9.81 -17.26 13.76
CA ASP A 76 -9.02 -18.02 12.79
C ASP A 76 -7.75 -17.24 12.41
N LEU A 77 -6.60 -17.91 12.39
CA LEU A 77 -5.30 -17.32 12.07
C LEU A 77 -4.41 -18.28 11.28
N VAL A 78 -3.79 -17.77 10.21
CA VAL A 78 -2.80 -18.49 9.39
C VAL A 78 -1.54 -17.64 9.24
N GLY A 79 -0.39 -18.24 9.52
CA GLY A 79 0.92 -17.64 9.31
C GLY A 79 1.57 -18.12 8.02
N SER A 80 2.39 -17.27 7.38
CA SER A 80 3.24 -17.63 6.25
C SER A 80 4.52 -16.80 6.21
N TRP A 81 5.54 -17.30 5.50
CA TRP A 81 6.83 -16.62 5.41
C TRP A 81 7.54 -16.89 4.09
N ASN A 82 8.55 -16.08 3.82
CA ASN A 82 9.47 -16.28 2.71
C ASN A 82 10.87 -16.33 3.28
N ALA A 83 11.63 -17.35 2.87
CA ALA A 83 12.99 -17.51 3.31
C ALA A 83 13.86 -18.10 2.21
N ASP A 84 15.11 -17.69 2.20
CA ASP A 84 16.19 -18.43 1.57
C ASP A 84 16.69 -19.44 2.61
N THR A 85 16.40 -20.72 2.39
CA THR A 85 16.67 -21.80 3.35
C THR A 85 17.65 -22.79 2.72
N PRO A 86 18.97 -22.66 2.99
CA PRO A 86 19.98 -23.61 2.53
C PRO A 86 19.71 -25.04 3.04
N SER A 87 20.30 -26.04 2.38
CA SER A 87 20.16 -27.44 2.79
C SER A 87 20.59 -27.64 4.25
N GLY A 88 19.81 -28.39 5.03
CA GLY A 88 20.02 -28.61 6.47
C GLY A 88 19.59 -27.45 7.37
N SER A 89 19.22 -26.30 6.80
CA SER A 89 18.63 -25.19 7.56
C SER A 89 17.12 -25.36 7.67
N SER A 90 16.51 -24.74 8.69
CA SER A 90 15.05 -24.79 8.87
C SER A 90 14.47 -23.46 9.34
N ILE A 91 13.22 -23.21 8.95
CA ILE A 91 12.41 -22.09 9.42
C ILE A 91 11.15 -22.64 10.07
N GLU A 92 10.82 -22.17 11.27
CA GLU A 92 9.62 -22.57 11.99
C GLU A 92 8.84 -21.33 12.42
N MET A 93 7.52 -21.37 12.21
CA MET A 93 6.63 -20.28 12.61
C MET A 93 5.72 -20.70 13.76
N GLU A 94 5.61 -19.81 14.74
CA GLU A 94 4.76 -19.95 15.91
C GLU A 94 3.86 -18.71 16.06
N ALA A 95 2.72 -18.88 16.71
CA ALA A 95 1.82 -17.79 17.07
C ALA A 95 1.37 -17.90 18.52
N GLN A 96 1.15 -16.76 19.16
CA GLN A 96 0.51 -16.65 20.46
C GLN A 96 -0.62 -15.63 20.34
N VAL A 97 -1.75 -15.91 20.96
CA VAL A 97 -2.93 -15.04 20.89
C VAL A 97 -3.31 -14.56 22.29
N ARG A 98 -3.89 -13.35 22.35
CA ARG A 98 -4.42 -12.79 23.59
C ARG A 98 -5.94 -12.86 23.55
N VAL A 99 -6.52 -13.59 24.50
CA VAL A 99 -7.96 -13.78 24.66
C VAL A 99 -8.34 -13.31 26.06
N GLU A 100 -9.29 -12.38 26.17
CA GLU A 100 -9.78 -11.87 27.47
C GLU A 100 -8.64 -11.35 28.38
N GLY A 101 -7.62 -10.72 27.76
CA GLY A 101 -6.45 -10.18 28.45
C GLY A 101 -5.35 -11.19 28.80
N GLN A 102 -5.57 -12.49 28.58
CA GLN A 102 -4.59 -13.54 28.85
C GLN A 102 -3.95 -14.06 27.56
N TRP A 103 -2.65 -14.33 27.62
CA TRP A 103 -1.91 -14.93 26.51
C TRP A 103 -2.03 -16.46 26.54
N SER A 104 -2.29 -17.06 25.38
CA SER A 104 -2.22 -18.52 25.19
C SER A 104 -0.80 -19.05 25.35
N LYS A 105 -0.58 -20.36 25.24
CA LYS A 105 0.76 -20.89 24.93
C LYS A 105 1.17 -20.49 23.50
N TRP A 106 2.46 -20.64 23.19
CA TRP A 106 2.92 -20.58 21.79
C TRP A 106 2.44 -21.83 21.04
N TYR A 107 1.69 -21.63 19.96
CA TYR A 107 1.30 -22.69 19.04
C TYR A 107 2.30 -22.75 17.90
N ARG A 108 2.79 -23.95 17.60
CA ARG A 108 3.67 -24.20 16.45
C ARG A 108 2.80 -24.46 15.24
N LEU A 109 2.97 -23.67 14.17
CA LEU A 109 2.12 -23.76 12.98
C LEU A 109 2.72 -24.74 11.98
N SER A 110 3.82 -24.34 11.33
CA SER A 110 4.50 -25.16 10.33
C SER A 110 6.01 -24.98 10.39
N ARG A 111 6.75 -25.99 9.92
CA ARG A 111 8.20 -25.97 9.77
C ARG A 111 8.58 -26.26 8.32
N TRP A 112 9.40 -25.37 7.76
CA TRP A 112 10.02 -25.53 6.46
C TRP A 112 11.46 -26.00 6.62
N GLU A 113 11.75 -27.15 6.06
CA GLU A 113 13.09 -27.66 5.85
C GLU A 113 13.17 -28.14 4.39
N PRO A 114 14.21 -27.77 3.62
CA PRO A 114 14.35 -28.26 2.27
C PRO A 114 14.28 -29.78 2.24
N LYS A 115 13.33 -30.34 1.48
CA LYS A 115 13.00 -31.77 1.36
C LYS A 115 12.21 -32.39 2.52
N ALA A 116 12.04 -31.73 3.66
CA ALA A 116 11.29 -32.25 4.81
C ALA A 116 10.30 -31.24 5.43
N PRO A 117 9.48 -30.53 4.63
CA PRO A 117 8.47 -29.63 5.16
C PRO A 117 7.38 -30.42 5.91
N ARG A 118 6.87 -29.85 7.01
CA ARG A 118 5.92 -30.54 7.89
C ARG A 118 5.12 -29.58 8.76
N SER A 119 3.90 -29.98 9.07
CA SER A 119 3.15 -29.51 10.24
C SER A 119 3.63 -30.23 11.51
N PHE A 120 2.99 -29.92 12.63
CA PHE A 120 3.21 -30.55 13.92
C PHE A 120 2.04 -31.45 14.31
N GLU A 121 2.28 -32.31 15.30
CA GLU A 121 1.20 -33.06 15.95
C GLU A 121 0.11 -32.10 16.47
N LYS A 122 -1.11 -32.63 16.58
CA LYS A 122 -2.28 -31.85 17.00
C LYS A 122 -2.01 -31.17 18.34
N GLN A 123 -2.07 -29.84 18.35
CA GLN A 123 -1.97 -29.01 19.54
C GLN A 123 -3.35 -28.49 19.88
N ALA A 124 -3.82 -28.71 21.11
CA ALA A 124 -5.05 -28.13 21.62
C ALA A 124 -4.87 -27.66 23.07
N ASP A 125 -5.65 -26.67 23.48
CA ASP A 125 -5.84 -26.23 24.86
C ASP A 125 -7.20 -25.48 24.96
N PRO A 126 -7.57 -24.90 26.13
CA PRO A 126 -8.84 -24.19 26.25
C PRO A 126 -9.02 -23.00 25.29
N TYR A 127 -7.94 -22.37 24.82
CA TYR A 127 -8.03 -21.22 23.91
C TYR A 127 -8.31 -21.66 22.46
N GLY A 128 -7.79 -22.80 22.03
CA GLY A 128 -7.96 -23.27 20.65
C GLY A 128 -7.12 -24.49 20.27
N GLU A 129 -7.12 -24.80 18.98
CA GLU A 129 -6.33 -25.88 18.38
C GLU A 129 -5.65 -25.48 17.07
N VAL A 130 -4.52 -26.12 16.75
CA VAL A 130 -3.88 -26.02 15.42
C VAL A 130 -4.46 -27.12 14.53
N SER A 131 -5.26 -26.71 13.55
CA SER A 131 -5.80 -27.56 12.49
C SER A 131 -4.80 -27.60 11.32
N VAL A 132 -3.80 -28.48 11.43
CA VAL A 132 -2.64 -28.65 10.53
C VAL A 132 -1.74 -27.42 10.52
N ASP A 133 -2.22 -26.30 9.97
CA ASP A 133 -1.49 -25.05 9.76
C ASP A 133 -2.29 -23.81 10.15
N THR A 134 -3.57 -23.98 10.48
CA THR A 134 -4.50 -22.91 10.88
C THR A 134 -4.75 -22.98 12.38
N LEU A 135 -4.51 -21.89 13.11
CA LEU A 135 -4.90 -21.76 14.51
C LEU A 135 -6.38 -21.37 14.59
N ARG A 136 -7.21 -22.29 15.10
CA ARG A 136 -8.64 -22.10 15.32
C ARG A 136 -8.91 -21.90 16.80
N LEU A 137 -9.64 -20.84 17.15
CA LEU A 137 -9.86 -20.46 18.53
C LEU A 137 -11.28 -20.79 18.99
N ASN A 138 -11.40 -21.25 20.24
CA ASN A 138 -12.68 -21.48 20.90
C ASN A 138 -13.33 -20.16 21.35
N LYS A 139 -12.50 -19.13 21.57
CA LYS A 139 -12.91 -17.77 21.93
C LYS A 139 -12.12 -16.77 21.08
N LYS A 140 -12.75 -15.63 20.77
CA LYS A 140 -12.13 -14.62 19.91
C LYS A 140 -10.96 -13.93 20.62
N ALA A 141 -9.81 -13.87 19.95
CA ALA A 141 -8.64 -13.15 20.40
C ALA A 141 -8.69 -11.68 19.98
N GLN A 142 -8.15 -10.79 20.82
CA GLN A 142 -8.06 -9.35 20.57
C GLN A 142 -6.70 -8.91 20.02
N ALA A 143 -5.67 -9.75 20.18
CA ALA A 143 -4.32 -9.49 19.71
C ALA A 143 -3.57 -10.78 19.44
N PHE A 144 -2.48 -10.69 18.70
CA PHE A 144 -1.53 -11.78 18.54
C PHE A 144 -0.10 -11.27 18.50
N ARG A 145 0.83 -12.20 18.63
CA ARG A 145 2.22 -12.03 18.21
C ARG A 145 2.69 -13.32 17.57
N TYR A 146 3.67 -13.21 16.69
CA TYR A 146 4.27 -14.37 16.05
C TYR A 146 5.74 -14.49 16.46
N ARG A 147 6.28 -15.71 16.34
CA ARG A 147 7.71 -15.98 16.44
C ARG A 147 8.15 -16.77 15.22
N VAL A 148 9.28 -16.38 14.65
CA VAL A 148 9.98 -17.18 13.63
C VAL A 148 11.30 -17.65 14.22
N ARG A 149 11.50 -18.96 14.26
CA ARG A 149 12.76 -19.59 14.64
C ARG A 149 13.50 -20.01 13.38
N MET A 150 14.80 -19.74 13.36
CA MET A 150 15.68 -20.04 12.24
C MET A 150 16.85 -20.87 12.74
N LEU A 151 17.13 -21.96 12.05
CA LEU A 151 18.34 -22.74 12.21
C LEU A 151 19.10 -22.70 10.90
N SER A 152 20.33 -22.20 10.92
CA SER A 152 21.27 -22.30 9.80
C SER A 152 22.16 -23.52 9.98
N ALA A 153 22.38 -24.26 8.90
CA ALA A 153 23.35 -25.35 8.85
C ALA A 153 24.31 -25.16 7.67
N GLY A 154 25.54 -25.63 7.83
CA GLY A 154 26.58 -25.51 6.80
C GLY A 154 27.18 -24.10 6.70
N THR A 155 27.73 -23.76 5.54
CA THR A 155 28.51 -22.53 5.32
C THR A 155 27.68 -21.34 4.84
N ARG A 156 26.42 -21.56 4.44
CA ARG A 156 25.48 -20.50 4.04
C ARG A 156 24.36 -20.42 5.06
N GLU A 157 24.14 -19.23 5.60
CA GLU A 157 23.08 -19.00 6.57
C GLU A 157 21.71 -18.83 5.91
N ALA A 158 20.67 -19.23 6.63
CA ALA A 158 19.29 -18.97 6.27
C ALA A 158 18.97 -17.48 6.37
N LYS A 159 18.10 -16.99 5.47
CA LYS A 159 17.63 -15.60 5.47
C LYS A 159 16.13 -15.55 5.49
N LEU A 160 15.57 -14.76 6.40
CA LEU A 160 14.16 -14.41 6.43
C LEU A 160 13.94 -13.20 5.53
N LEU A 161 13.00 -13.30 4.60
CA LEU A 161 12.73 -12.29 3.58
C LEU A 161 11.40 -11.56 3.82
N ARG A 162 10.38 -12.26 4.34
CA ARG A 162 9.04 -11.73 4.61
C ARG A 162 8.31 -12.62 5.60
N VAL A 163 7.47 -12.03 6.44
CA VAL A 163 6.48 -12.73 7.26
C VAL A 163 5.11 -12.14 6.97
N ALA A 164 4.09 -12.97 6.90
CA ALA A 164 2.70 -12.54 6.80
C ALA A 164 1.82 -13.36 7.75
N VAL A 165 0.89 -12.71 8.43
CA VAL A 165 -0.12 -13.35 9.27
C VAL A 165 -1.48 -12.83 8.84
N THR A 166 -2.39 -13.73 8.50
CA THR A 166 -3.78 -13.37 8.23
C THR A 166 -4.71 -13.95 9.28
N TYR A 167 -5.74 -13.19 9.64
CA TYR A 167 -6.75 -13.60 10.62
C TYR A 167 -8.15 -13.20 10.20
N ALA A 168 -9.16 -13.88 10.73
CA ALA A 168 -10.57 -13.62 10.41
C ALA A 168 -11.51 -13.89 11.59
N GLU A 169 -12.67 -13.25 11.54
CA GLU A 169 -13.84 -13.61 12.34
C GLU A 169 -14.75 -14.53 11.49
N THR A 170 -14.66 -15.84 11.71
CA THR A 170 -15.38 -16.84 10.90
C THR A 170 -16.89 -16.80 11.10
N SER A 171 -17.38 -16.25 12.22
CA SER A 171 -18.82 -16.00 12.40
C SER A 171 -19.37 -14.86 11.52
N GLN A 172 -18.51 -14.00 10.98
CA GLN A 172 -18.95 -12.87 10.17
C GLN A 172 -19.25 -13.31 8.74
N ARG A 173 -20.53 -13.22 8.35
CA ARG A 173 -21.04 -13.74 7.06
C ARG A 173 -21.35 -12.66 6.03
N ALA A 174 -21.31 -11.39 6.40
CA ALA A 174 -21.70 -10.29 5.52
C ALA A 174 -20.52 -9.82 4.69
N VAL A 175 -20.59 -10.05 3.38
CA VAL A 175 -19.67 -9.50 2.38
C VAL A 175 -20.50 -8.56 1.52
N LYS A 176 -20.09 -7.29 1.41
CA LYS A 176 -20.74 -6.35 0.49
C LYS A 176 -20.23 -6.62 -0.92
N SER A 177 -21.09 -7.09 -1.81
CA SER A 177 -20.78 -7.14 -3.24
C SER A 177 -20.58 -5.72 -3.76
N VAL A 178 -19.51 -5.51 -4.53
CA VAL A 178 -19.21 -4.22 -5.14
C VAL A 178 -19.85 -4.20 -6.53
N PRO A 179 -20.56 -3.13 -6.96
CA PRO A 179 -21.03 -3.02 -8.34
C PRO A 179 -19.89 -3.19 -9.34
N TRP A 180 -20.17 -3.85 -10.47
CA TRP A 180 -19.16 -4.00 -11.52
C TRP A 180 -18.92 -2.67 -12.23
N VAL A 181 -17.65 -2.32 -12.38
CA VAL A 181 -17.18 -1.23 -13.24
C VAL A 181 -16.05 -1.82 -14.09
N GLU A 182 -16.14 -1.65 -15.41
CA GLU A 182 -15.07 -2.11 -16.31
C GLU A 182 -13.79 -1.29 -16.06
N GLY A 183 -12.64 -1.95 -16.12
CA GLY A 183 -11.35 -1.32 -15.84
C GLY A 183 -10.18 -2.17 -16.36
N PRO A 184 -8.92 -1.85 -16.01
CA PRO A 184 -7.74 -2.57 -16.49
C PRO A 184 -7.71 -4.05 -16.08
N TRP A 185 -8.53 -4.45 -15.11
CA TRP A 185 -8.75 -5.83 -14.66
C TRP A 185 -9.68 -6.65 -15.55
N ALA A 186 -10.42 -6.03 -16.48
CA ALA A 186 -11.26 -6.72 -17.47
C ALA A 186 -10.39 -7.35 -18.57
N ARG A 187 -9.53 -8.29 -18.16
CA ARG A 187 -8.53 -8.97 -18.97
C ARG A 187 -8.34 -10.39 -18.45
N GLU A 188 -7.65 -11.19 -19.25
CA GLU A 188 -7.17 -12.52 -18.85
C GLU A 188 -5.64 -12.54 -18.85
N ILE A 189 -5.08 -13.05 -17.77
CA ILE A 189 -3.68 -13.46 -17.69
C ILE A 189 -3.64 -14.90 -18.22
N LYS A 190 -3.03 -15.10 -19.40
CA LYS A 190 -2.96 -16.43 -19.99
C LYS A 190 -1.97 -17.30 -19.22
N LEU A 191 -2.48 -18.35 -18.58
CA LEU A 191 -1.68 -19.37 -17.89
C LEU A 191 -1.56 -20.63 -18.74
N SER A 192 -0.50 -21.40 -18.52
CA SER A 192 -0.39 -22.79 -19.00
C SER A 192 -1.33 -23.67 -18.19
N PRO A 193 -2.45 -24.18 -18.76
CA PRO A 193 -3.42 -24.93 -17.98
C PRO A 193 -2.87 -26.29 -17.54
N ARG A 194 -3.09 -26.64 -16.27
CA ARG A 194 -2.71 -27.93 -15.69
C ARG A 194 -3.91 -28.59 -15.03
N SER A 195 -4.12 -29.86 -15.35
CA SER A 195 -5.20 -30.69 -14.79
C SER A 195 -4.58 -31.65 -13.78
N GLN A 196 -5.14 -31.72 -12.57
CA GLN A 196 -4.67 -32.71 -11.59
C GLN A 196 -5.08 -34.14 -11.99
N THR A 197 -6.09 -34.31 -12.86
CA THR A 197 -6.67 -35.62 -13.15
C THR A 197 -5.74 -36.56 -13.92
N VAL A 198 -4.68 -36.01 -14.54
CA VAL A 198 -3.67 -36.76 -15.31
C VAL A 198 -2.46 -37.18 -14.47
N GLU A 199 -2.36 -36.70 -13.24
CA GLU A 199 -1.30 -37.09 -12.32
C GLU A 199 -1.62 -38.45 -11.69
N ASP A 200 -0.67 -38.95 -10.88
CA ASP A 200 -0.76 -40.25 -10.22
C ASP A 200 -2.12 -40.47 -9.51
N PRO A 201 -2.84 -41.58 -9.81
CA PRO A 201 -4.10 -41.94 -9.16
C PRO A 201 -4.11 -41.86 -7.63
N GLU A 202 -2.97 -42.13 -6.98
CA GLU A 202 -2.85 -42.10 -5.51
C GLU A 202 -2.95 -40.69 -4.94
N ILE A 203 -2.50 -39.66 -5.67
CA ILE A 203 -2.42 -38.29 -5.16
C ILE A 203 -3.38 -37.33 -5.89
N ARG A 204 -3.87 -37.68 -7.09
CA ARG A 204 -4.64 -36.77 -7.96
C ARG A 204 -5.93 -36.25 -7.34
N GLY A 205 -6.43 -36.85 -6.25
CA GLY A 205 -7.56 -36.34 -5.46
C GLY A 205 -7.24 -35.09 -4.66
N ASP A 206 -5.99 -34.93 -4.21
CA ASP A 206 -5.63 -34.00 -3.12
C ASP A 206 -4.58 -32.94 -3.50
N ILE A 207 -4.19 -32.90 -4.78
CA ILE A 207 -3.12 -32.02 -5.29
C ILE A 207 -3.63 -30.75 -5.98
N CYS A 208 -4.85 -30.29 -5.70
CA CYS A 208 -5.37 -29.04 -6.27
C CYS A 208 -4.47 -27.83 -5.93
N SER A 209 -3.86 -27.80 -4.74
CA SER A 209 -2.90 -26.78 -4.32
C SER A 209 -1.62 -26.77 -5.16
N PRO A 210 -0.80 -27.86 -5.19
CA PRO A 210 0.43 -27.87 -5.97
C PRO A 210 0.18 -27.73 -7.48
N THR A 211 -0.97 -28.18 -8.00
CA THR A 211 -1.35 -27.95 -9.40
C THR A 211 -1.59 -26.46 -9.68
N SER A 212 -2.31 -25.78 -8.80
CA SER A 212 -2.51 -24.32 -8.90
C SER A 212 -1.19 -23.55 -8.74
N LEU A 213 -0.35 -23.97 -7.79
CA LEU A 213 0.98 -23.41 -7.56
C LEU A 213 1.88 -23.55 -8.80
N ALA A 214 1.88 -24.72 -9.45
CA ALA A 214 2.65 -24.95 -10.67
C ALA A 214 2.24 -24.00 -11.83
N MET A 215 0.94 -23.72 -11.98
CA MET A 215 0.45 -22.76 -12.98
C MET A 215 0.96 -21.33 -12.71
N ILE A 216 0.94 -20.88 -11.45
CA ILE A 216 1.44 -19.55 -11.10
C ILE A 216 2.97 -19.47 -11.18
N LEU A 217 3.69 -20.50 -10.73
CA LEU A 217 5.16 -20.56 -10.86
C LEU A 217 5.57 -20.42 -12.33
N GLU A 218 4.89 -21.13 -13.23
CA GLU A 218 5.16 -21.06 -14.66
C GLU A 218 4.87 -19.67 -15.26
N ASN A 219 3.82 -18.98 -14.80
CA ASN A 219 3.55 -17.58 -15.17
C ASN A 219 4.74 -16.65 -14.85
N TRP A 220 5.50 -16.96 -13.80
CA TRP A 220 6.71 -16.22 -13.44
C TRP A 220 8.01 -16.84 -13.98
N GLY A 221 7.91 -17.75 -14.96
CA GLY A 221 9.05 -18.37 -15.63
C GLY A 221 9.67 -19.55 -14.86
N VAL A 222 9.12 -19.94 -13.72
CA VAL A 222 9.60 -21.08 -12.92
C VAL A 222 8.90 -22.36 -13.37
N LYS A 223 9.50 -23.04 -14.36
CA LYS A 223 8.93 -24.29 -14.93
C LYS A 223 9.27 -25.50 -14.05
N ARG A 224 8.24 -26.13 -13.49
CA ARG A 224 8.31 -27.44 -12.79
C ARG A 224 7.06 -28.25 -13.11
N THR A 225 7.16 -29.59 -13.06
CA THR A 225 5.99 -30.46 -13.20
C THR A 225 5.11 -30.38 -11.95
N THR A 226 3.83 -30.70 -12.09
CA THR A 226 2.89 -30.76 -10.96
C THR A 226 3.38 -31.75 -9.90
N ALA A 227 3.76 -32.96 -10.32
CA ALA A 227 4.34 -33.99 -9.45
C ALA A 227 5.57 -33.47 -8.67
N LYS A 228 6.47 -32.70 -9.31
CA LYS A 228 7.63 -32.15 -8.61
C LYS A 228 7.24 -31.08 -7.60
N ILE A 229 6.25 -30.25 -7.89
CA ILE A 229 5.72 -29.29 -6.91
C ILE A 229 5.04 -30.03 -5.75
N ALA A 230 4.24 -31.07 -6.02
CA ALA A 230 3.61 -31.89 -5.01
C ALA A 230 4.65 -32.53 -4.06
N GLU A 231 5.75 -33.06 -4.60
CA GLU A 231 6.88 -33.57 -3.80
C GLU A 231 7.50 -32.50 -2.90
N ILE A 232 7.65 -31.27 -3.40
CA ILE A 232 8.25 -30.16 -2.66
C ILE A 232 7.35 -29.68 -1.51
N VAL A 233 6.02 -29.67 -1.70
CA VAL A 233 5.08 -29.12 -0.72
C VAL A 233 4.46 -30.16 0.22
N LEU A 234 4.71 -31.45 -0.01
CA LEU A 234 4.16 -32.54 0.79
C LEU A 234 4.47 -32.32 2.27
N ASP A 235 3.42 -32.08 3.05
CA ASP A 235 3.50 -32.05 4.50
C ASP A 235 3.75 -33.47 4.99
N ARG A 236 4.98 -33.76 5.42
CA ARG A 236 5.39 -35.11 5.82
C ARG A 236 4.78 -35.59 7.13
N ASN A 237 4.09 -34.72 7.88
CA ASN A 237 3.42 -35.08 9.12
C ASN A 237 1.94 -35.34 8.90
N ALA A 238 1.25 -34.42 8.21
CA ALA A 238 -0.18 -34.56 7.93
C ALA A 238 -0.47 -35.39 6.67
N GLU A 239 0.55 -35.68 5.86
CA GLU A 239 0.46 -36.39 4.57
C GLU A 239 -0.52 -35.72 3.58
N ILE A 240 -0.49 -34.38 3.55
CA ILE A 240 -1.31 -33.56 2.65
C ILE A 240 -0.46 -32.59 1.82
N TYR A 241 -1.05 -32.08 0.73
CA TYR A 241 -0.42 -31.10 -0.16
C TYR A 241 -0.95 -29.66 0.01
N GLY A 242 -2.03 -29.50 0.79
CA GLY A 242 -2.79 -28.26 0.95
C GLY A 242 -2.36 -27.35 2.09
N ASN A 243 -1.18 -27.57 2.70
CA ASN A 243 -0.68 -26.74 3.81
C ASN A 243 -0.27 -25.34 3.29
N TRP A 244 -0.94 -24.29 3.77
CA TRP A 244 -0.85 -22.92 3.26
C TRP A 244 0.57 -22.34 3.36
N PRO A 245 1.21 -22.25 4.55
CA PRO A 245 2.58 -21.75 4.66
C PRO A 245 3.59 -22.56 3.87
N LEU A 246 3.44 -23.89 3.77
CA LEU A 246 4.41 -24.72 3.06
C LEU A 246 4.38 -24.47 1.54
N ASN A 247 3.20 -24.22 0.95
CA ASN A 247 3.08 -23.83 -0.45
C ASN A 247 3.74 -22.46 -0.72
N VAL A 248 3.58 -21.49 0.20
CA VAL A 248 4.24 -20.17 0.10
C VAL A 248 5.75 -20.28 0.29
N ALA A 249 6.22 -21.05 1.28
CA ALA A 249 7.64 -21.28 1.53
C ALA A 249 8.31 -22.02 0.36
N ALA A 250 7.61 -22.95 -0.28
CA ALA A 250 8.06 -23.60 -1.52
C ALA A 250 8.24 -22.59 -2.66
N ALA A 251 7.25 -21.74 -2.91
CA ALA A 251 7.37 -20.67 -3.91
C ALA A 251 8.55 -19.73 -3.61
N ALA A 252 8.75 -19.40 -2.32
CA ALA A 252 9.88 -18.59 -1.88
C ALA A 252 11.23 -19.25 -2.16
N SER A 253 11.35 -20.55 -1.87
CA SER A 253 12.55 -21.35 -2.13
C SER A 253 12.88 -21.44 -3.63
N LEU A 254 11.87 -21.32 -4.49
CA LEU A 254 12.00 -21.33 -5.95
C LEU A 254 12.22 -19.94 -6.56
N GLY A 255 12.46 -18.92 -5.74
CA GLY A 255 12.85 -17.58 -6.20
C GLY A 255 11.72 -16.56 -6.27
N LEU A 256 10.49 -16.93 -5.92
CA LEU A 256 9.37 -15.99 -5.81
C LEU A 256 9.30 -15.37 -4.41
N SER A 257 8.36 -14.46 -4.23
CA SER A 257 7.81 -14.07 -2.93
C SER A 257 6.32 -14.37 -2.93
N GLY A 258 5.78 -14.68 -1.76
CA GLY A 258 4.37 -14.95 -1.60
C GLY A 258 3.84 -14.68 -0.21
N GLN A 259 2.54 -14.84 -0.04
CA GLN A 259 1.90 -14.78 1.26
C GLN A 259 0.56 -15.47 1.21
N VAL A 260 0.13 -15.96 2.37
CA VAL A 260 -1.27 -16.25 2.62
C VAL A 260 -1.94 -14.94 3.03
N ALA A 261 -3.08 -14.64 2.43
CA ALA A 261 -3.81 -13.41 2.66
C ALA A 261 -5.31 -13.67 2.66
N ARG A 262 -6.06 -12.74 3.25
CA ARG A 262 -7.51 -12.63 3.12
C ARG A 262 -7.84 -11.33 2.42
N LEU A 263 -8.51 -11.45 1.28
CA LEU A 263 -9.04 -10.31 0.54
C LEU A 263 -10.48 -10.05 0.99
N GLU A 264 -10.89 -8.80 1.03
CA GLU A 264 -12.21 -8.42 1.57
C GLU A 264 -13.27 -8.34 0.47
N SER A 265 -12.85 -8.24 -0.79
CA SER A 265 -13.74 -8.02 -1.94
C SER A 265 -13.15 -8.52 -3.25
N LEU A 266 -14.00 -8.64 -4.28
CA LEU A 266 -13.53 -8.80 -5.66
C LEU A 266 -12.71 -7.62 -6.16
N LEU A 267 -12.89 -6.42 -5.61
CA LEU A 267 -12.09 -5.26 -5.99
C LEU A 267 -10.60 -5.50 -5.69
N ASP A 268 -10.29 -6.19 -4.59
CA ASP A 268 -8.91 -6.54 -4.27
C ASP A 268 -8.35 -7.53 -5.31
N LEU A 269 -9.13 -8.54 -5.74
CA LEU A 269 -8.72 -9.43 -6.83
C LEU A 269 -8.54 -8.68 -8.16
N GLN A 270 -9.42 -7.73 -8.47
CA GLN A 270 -9.33 -6.90 -9.67
C GLN A 270 -7.98 -6.17 -9.74
N GLU A 271 -7.52 -5.59 -8.64
CA GLU A 271 -6.24 -4.88 -8.60
C GLU A 271 -5.03 -5.82 -8.78
N GLU A 272 -5.07 -7.07 -8.28
CA GLU A 272 -4.04 -8.07 -8.60
C GLU A 272 -4.01 -8.39 -10.11
N ILE A 273 -5.18 -8.63 -10.70
CA ILE A 273 -5.31 -8.94 -12.13
C ILE A 273 -4.86 -7.77 -13.00
N ALA A 274 -5.23 -6.54 -12.64
CA ALA A 274 -4.80 -5.32 -13.33
C ALA A 274 -3.26 -5.21 -13.34
N ALA A 275 -2.62 -5.62 -12.24
CA ALA A 275 -1.17 -5.67 -12.11
C ALA A 275 -0.52 -6.94 -12.72
N GLY A 276 -1.29 -7.78 -13.42
CA GLY A 276 -0.79 -8.97 -14.11
C GLY A 276 -0.46 -10.14 -13.18
N ARG A 277 -1.03 -10.17 -11.97
CA ARG A 277 -0.75 -11.21 -10.97
C ARG A 277 -1.97 -12.13 -10.81
N PRO A 278 -1.90 -13.40 -11.23
CA PRO A 278 -2.94 -14.38 -10.94
C PRO A 278 -2.91 -14.76 -9.45
N VAL A 279 -4.06 -15.18 -8.90
CA VAL A 279 -4.22 -15.45 -7.46
C VAL A 279 -4.80 -16.84 -7.24
N VAL A 280 -4.26 -17.62 -6.28
CA VAL A 280 -4.91 -18.88 -5.89
C VAL A 280 -5.97 -18.60 -4.85
N ALA A 281 -7.22 -18.96 -5.13
CA ALA A 281 -8.34 -18.76 -4.25
C ALA A 281 -8.85 -20.08 -3.66
N SER A 282 -9.20 -20.07 -2.37
CA SER A 282 -9.90 -21.18 -1.73
C SER A 282 -11.40 -21.05 -1.94
N VAL A 283 -12.05 -22.12 -2.39
CA VAL A 283 -13.50 -22.16 -2.53
C VAL A 283 -14.10 -23.32 -1.75
N THR A 284 -15.31 -23.11 -1.22
CA THR A 284 -16.17 -24.15 -0.66
C THR A 284 -17.57 -23.97 -1.16
N TYR A 285 -18.19 -25.06 -1.60
CA TYR A 285 -19.53 -25.01 -2.16
C TYR A 285 -20.22 -26.37 -2.12
N LYS A 286 -21.56 -26.33 -2.08
CA LYS A 286 -22.42 -27.49 -2.24
C LYS A 286 -22.91 -27.58 -3.69
N LYS A 287 -23.61 -28.67 -4.01
CA LYS A 287 -24.22 -28.87 -5.33
C LYS A 287 -25.14 -27.68 -5.68
N GLY A 288 -24.91 -27.08 -6.84
CA GLY A 288 -25.69 -25.95 -7.35
C GLY A 288 -25.25 -24.56 -6.87
N ASP A 289 -24.24 -24.46 -6.00
CA ASP A 289 -23.74 -23.15 -5.53
C ASP A 289 -22.81 -22.45 -6.56
N LEU A 290 -22.16 -23.24 -7.43
CA LEU A 290 -21.24 -22.77 -8.46
C LEU A 290 -21.56 -23.49 -9.78
N ASP A 291 -22.18 -22.77 -10.71
CA ASP A 291 -22.50 -23.32 -12.03
C ASP A 291 -21.21 -23.58 -12.81
N ASN A 292 -21.26 -24.55 -13.72
CA ASN A 292 -20.11 -24.92 -14.53
C ASN A 292 -18.89 -25.20 -13.65
N SER A 293 -19.00 -25.96 -12.55
CA SER A 293 -17.85 -26.47 -11.77
C SER A 293 -17.47 -27.89 -12.24
N PRO A 294 -16.19 -28.34 -12.21
CA PRO A 294 -15.84 -29.67 -12.68
C PRO A 294 -16.13 -30.74 -11.61
N ILE A 295 -16.36 -30.30 -10.37
CA ILE A 295 -16.79 -31.11 -9.23
C ILE A 295 -18.07 -30.51 -8.65
N GLU A 296 -19.00 -31.36 -8.22
CA GLU A 296 -20.32 -30.89 -7.78
C GLU A 296 -20.31 -30.22 -6.40
N LYS A 297 -19.39 -30.60 -5.51
CA LYS A 297 -19.27 -30.09 -4.14
C LYS A 297 -17.83 -30.21 -3.62
N THR A 298 -17.45 -29.36 -2.66
CA THR A 298 -16.15 -29.44 -2.00
C THR A 298 -16.15 -28.76 -0.61
N ASN A 299 -15.44 -29.35 0.34
CA ASN A 299 -15.15 -28.75 1.66
C ASN A 299 -13.90 -27.84 1.63
N GLY A 300 -13.19 -27.82 0.52
CA GLY A 300 -12.02 -26.98 0.27
C GLY A 300 -11.40 -27.38 -1.07
N HIS A 301 -11.34 -26.43 -1.98
CA HIS A 301 -10.71 -26.60 -3.30
C HIS A 301 -9.92 -25.35 -3.64
N LEU A 302 -8.79 -25.54 -4.31
CA LEU A 302 -7.94 -24.44 -4.76
C LEU A 302 -7.95 -24.37 -6.28
N LEU A 303 -8.11 -23.15 -6.78
CA LEU A 303 -8.09 -22.81 -8.19
C LEU A 303 -7.38 -21.48 -8.39
N VAL A 304 -7.01 -21.17 -9.63
CA VAL A 304 -6.34 -19.91 -9.95
C VAL A 304 -7.33 -18.94 -10.58
N VAL A 305 -7.51 -17.76 -9.98
CA VAL A 305 -8.18 -16.62 -10.61
C VAL A 305 -7.19 -15.92 -11.53
N ALA A 306 -7.52 -15.82 -12.81
CA ALA A 306 -6.63 -15.30 -13.86
C ALA A 306 -7.21 -14.07 -14.59
N GLY A 307 -8.46 -13.67 -14.30
CA GLY A 307 -9.04 -12.56 -15.01
C GLY A 307 -10.50 -12.28 -14.71
N PHE A 308 -11.02 -11.28 -15.41
CA PHE A 308 -12.44 -10.95 -15.45
C PHE A 308 -12.87 -10.74 -16.91
N THR A 309 -14.08 -11.17 -17.25
CA THR A 309 -14.72 -10.82 -18.52
C THR A 309 -15.09 -9.33 -18.53
N LYS A 310 -15.45 -8.77 -19.69
CA LYS A 310 -15.97 -7.40 -19.78
C LYS A 310 -17.24 -7.18 -18.95
N GLN A 311 -18.02 -8.25 -18.73
CA GLN A 311 -19.23 -8.25 -17.92
C GLN A 311 -18.96 -8.49 -16.42
N GLY A 312 -17.69 -8.76 -16.05
CA GLY A 312 -17.26 -8.94 -14.67
C GLY A 312 -17.28 -10.38 -14.16
N ASP A 313 -17.61 -11.37 -14.99
CA ASP A 313 -17.52 -12.77 -14.59
C ASP A 313 -16.06 -13.20 -14.44
N VAL A 314 -15.81 -14.13 -13.51
CA VAL A 314 -14.47 -14.47 -13.05
C VAL A 314 -13.89 -15.55 -13.96
N ILE A 315 -12.72 -15.27 -14.56
CA ILE A 315 -11.97 -16.23 -15.37
C ILE A 315 -11.03 -17.00 -14.44
N CYS A 316 -11.20 -18.31 -14.38
CA CYS A 316 -10.44 -19.20 -13.51
C CYS A 316 -9.77 -20.34 -14.28
N TYR A 317 -8.69 -20.87 -13.72
CA TYR A 317 -8.05 -22.11 -14.11
C TYR A 317 -8.23 -23.12 -12.98
N ASP A 318 -9.13 -24.08 -13.21
CA ASP A 318 -9.58 -25.05 -12.21
C ASP A 318 -8.87 -26.40 -12.41
N PRO A 319 -7.97 -26.79 -11.49
CA PRO A 319 -7.16 -28.00 -11.67
C PRO A 319 -7.98 -29.28 -11.62
N ALA A 320 -9.19 -29.27 -11.02
CA ALA A 320 -10.04 -30.46 -10.92
C ALA A 320 -10.72 -30.84 -12.25
N ALA A 321 -10.65 -29.99 -13.27
CA ALA A 321 -11.17 -30.31 -14.60
C ALA A 321 -10.21 -31.23 -15.38
N LYS A 322 -10.76 -32.05 -16.29
CA LYS A 322 -9.98 -32.82 -17.27
C LYS A 322 -9.21 -31.89 -18.23
N PRO A 323 -8.15 -32.37 -18.91
CA PRO A 323 -7.46 -31.61 -19.95
C PRO A 323 -8.44 -31.01 -20.97
N GLY A 324 -8.19 -29.75 -21.37
CA GLY A 324 -9.09 -28.97 -22.22
C GLY A 324 -10.21 -28.22 -21.48
N GLY A 325 -10.55 -28.64 -20.25
CA GLY A 325 -11.59 -28.00 -19.43
C GLY A 325 -11.07 -27.11 -18.30
N VAL A 326 -9.75 -26.96 -18.13
CA VAL A 326 -9.14 -26.26 -16.98
C VAL A 326 -9.48 -24.77 -16.96
N ARG A 327 -9.44 -24.07 -18.10
CA ARG A 327 -9.82 -22.64 -18.17
C ARG A 327 -11.33 -22.50 -18.26
N ARG A 328 -11.95 -21.75 -17.34
CA ARG A 328 -13.41 -21.65 -17.19
C ARG A 328 -13.83 -20.27 -16.71
N VAL A 329 -15.12 -19.97 -16.83
CA VAL A 329 -15.72 -18.70 -16.40
C VAL A 329 -16.84 -18.98 -15.40
N TYR A 330 -16.75 -18.35 -14.23
CA TYR A 330 -17.73 -18.44 -13.16
C TYR A 330 -18.51 -17.13 -13.04
N LYS A 331 -19.82 -17.24 -12.81
CA LYS A 331 -20.66 -16.07 -12.55
C LYS A 331 -20.13 -15.33 -11.33
N ARG A 332 -19.96 -14.01 -11.45
CA ARG A 332 -19.38 -13.16 -10.40
C ARG A 332 -19.99 -13.38 -9.02
N ALA A 333 -21.31 -13.33 -8.92
CA ALA A 333 -22.04 -13.48 -7.66
C ALA A 333 -21.91 -14.89 -7.04
N GLN A 334 -21.83 -15.94 -7.87
CA GLN A 334 -21.62 -17.31 -7.39
C GLN A 334 -20.19 -17.46 -6.85
N PHE A 335 -19.20 -16.94 -7.59
CA PHE A 335 -17.81 -16.96 -7.15
C PHE A 335 -17.61 -16.22 -5.82
N GLU A 336 -18.15 -15.00 -5.70
CA GLU A 336 -18.14 -14.23 -4.44
C GLU A 336 -18.69 -15.02 -3.27
N LYS A 337 -19.82 -15.71 -3.45
CA LYS A 337 -20.43 -16.55 -2.42
C LYS A 337 -19.49 -17.68 -1.98
N VAL A 338 -18.91 -18.43 -2.92
CA VAL A 338 -18.13 -19.64 -2.59
C VAL A 338 -16.72 -19.34 -2.09
N TRP A 339 -16.22 -18.13 -2.36
CA TRP A 339 -14.90 -17.65 -1.95
C TRP A 339 -14.98 -16.69 -0.75
N LEU A 340 -15.60 -15.52 -0.89
CA LEU A 340 -15.62 -14.51 0.17
C LEU A 340 -16.48 -14.96 1.35
N LYS A 341 -17.69 -15.46 1.10
CA LYS A 341 -18.61 -15.82 2.20
C LYS A 341 -18.22 -17.14 2.89
N ASN A 342 -17.76 -18.14 2.12
CA ASN A 342 -17.51 -19.47 2.66
C ASN A 342 -16.05 -19.70 3.09
N LYS A 343 -15.09 -18.90 2.56
CA LYS A 343 -13.66 -19.01 2.88
C LYS A 343 -13.06 -17.70 3.40
N HIS A 344 -13.85 -16.65 3.58
CA HIS A 344 -13.40 -15.34 4.09
C HIS A 344 -12.24 -14.78 3.27
N GLY A 345 -12.37 -14.89 1.94
CA GLY A 345 -11.43 -14.33 0.98
C GLY A 345 -10.03 -14.92 1.00
N LEU A 346 -9.87 -16.13 1.57
CA LEU A 346 -8.57 -16.77 1.72
C LEU A 346 -7.93 -17.05 0.36
N VAL A 347 -6.70 -16.59 0.21
CA VAL A 347 -5.87 -16.74 -0.97
C VAL A 347 -4.43 -17.02 -0.57
N TYR A 348 -3.63 -17.52 -1.51
CA TYR A 348 -2.20 -17.18 -1.49
C TYR A 348 -1.83 -16.46 -2.78
N MET A 349 -1.04 -15.41 -2.62
CA MET A 349 -0.61 -14.50 -3.66
C MET A 349 0.89 -14.68 -3.87
N LEU A 350 1.33 -14.79 -5.12
CA LEU A 350 2.74 -15.00 -5.48
C LEU A 350 3.17 -14.00 -6.54
N GLY A 351 4.42 -13.56 -6.44
CA GLY A 351 5.04 -12.67 -7.41
C GLY A 351 6.55 -12.60 -7.27
N PRO A 352 7.20 -11.70 -8.02
CA PRO A 352 8.63 -11.43 -7.88
C PRO A 352 8.96 -10.97 -6.45
N ARG A 353 10.20 -11.27 -5.99
CA ARG A 353 10.67 -10.89 -4.65
C ARG A 353 10.70 -9.38 -4.40
N PHE A 354 11.06 -8.60 -5.41
CA PHE A 354 11.04 -7.14 -5.34
C PHE A 354 9.78 -6.61 -6.01
N PRO A 355 8.91 -5.89 -5.28
CA PRO A 355 7.73 -5.32 -5.87
C PRO A 355 8.15 -4.24 -6.88
N SER A 356 7.53 -4.23 -8.05
CA SER A 356 7.74 -3.17 -9.04
C SER A 356 7.17 -1.83 -8.58
N VAL A 357 6.22 -1.84 -7.65
CA VAL A 357 5.56 -0.67 -7.07
C VAL A 357 5.45 -0.83 -5.56
N ALA A 358 5.80 0.23 -4.81
CA ALA A 358 5.57 0.35 -3.37
C ALA A 358 4.70 1.58 -3.08
N LEU A 359 4.19 1.68 -1.86
CA LEU A 359 3.45 2.84 -1.38
C LEU A 359 4.27 3.60 -0.34
N VAL A 360 3.99 4.88 -0.16
CA VAL A 360 4.61 5.68 0.90
C VAL A 360 3.81 5.45 2.19
N GLY A 361 4.47 4.87 3.20
CA GLY A 361 3.88 4.47 4.48
C GLY A 361 3.85 5.56 5.55
N VAL A 362 4.57 6.66 5.34
CA VAL A 362 4.69 7.77 6.28
C VAL A 362 3.94 9.01 5.76
N ALA A 363 3.56 9.91 6.66
CA ALA A 363 2.86 11.15 6.30
C ALA A 363 3.62 11.95 5.22
N THR A 364 4.94 12.04 5.33
CA THR A 364 5.81 12.73 4.37
C THR A 364 7.20 12.12 4.37
N ALA A 365 7.77 11.91 3.18
CA ALA A 365 9.13 11.41 3.01
C ALA A 365 9.93 12.29 2.03
N ASP A 366 11.17 12.60 2.37
CA ASP A 366 12.07 13.31 1.46
C ASP A 366 12.52 12.40 0.31
N LEU A 367 12.37 12.89 -0.92
CA LEU A 367 12.97 12.30 -2.11
C LEU A 367 14.27 13.06 -2.41
N ARG A 368 15.38 12.34 -2.56
CA ARG A 368 16.73 12.92 -2.62
C ARG A 368 17.45 12.60 -3.92
N ALA A 369 18.35 13.48 -4.35
CA ALA A 369 19.17 13.26 -5.54
C ALA A 369 20.16 12.10 -5.37
N ARG A 370 20.61 11.84 -4.14
CA ARG A 370 21.58 10.80 -3.77
C ARG A 370 21.15 10.09 -2.48
N PRO A 371 21.54 8.83 -2.26
CA PRO A 371 21.18 8.04 -1.07
C PRO A 371 21.99 8.47 0.15
N ARG A 372 21.80 9.71 0.61
CA ARG A 372 22.53 10.31 1.72
C ARG A 372 21.58 11.08 2.62
N ALA A 373 21.65 10.80 3.92
CA ALA A 373 20.90 11.55 4.92
C ALA A 373 21.34 13.02 4.96
N THR A 374 20.44 13.90 5.36
CA THR A 374 20.79 15.31 5.56
C THR A 374 21.64 15.48 6.83
N ALA A 375 22.56 16.44 6.83
CA ALA A 375 23.40 16.74 8.00
C ALA A 375 22.65 17.58 9.08
N GLY A 376 21.38 17.91 8.84
CA GLY A 376 20.53 18.64 9.78
C GLY A 376 19.26 19.19 9.11
N LEU A 377 18.36 19.79 9.90
CA LEU A 377 17.14 20.41 9.37
C LEU A 377 17.49 21.72 8.64
N GLN A 378 17.50 21.70 7.30
CA GLN A 378 17.72 22.88 6.48
C GLN A 378 16.58 23.10 5.46
N PRO A 379 16.00 24.32 5.38
CA PRO A 379 14.95 24.61 4.40
C PRO A 379 15.51 24.61 2.98
N MET A 380 16.78 24.99 2.79
CA MET A 380 17.50 25.03 1.51
C MET A 380 18.45 23.83 1.34
N ASP A 381 17.97 22.61 1.63
CA ASP A 381 18.73 21.38 1.37
C ASP A 381 18.64 21.00 -0.12
N LYS A 382 19.66 21.36 -0.91
CA LYS A 382 19.74 21.02 -2.35
C LYS A 382 19.80 19.52 -2.63
N GLY A 383 20.07 18.69 -1.63
CA GLY A 383 20.01 17.24 -1.75
C GLY A 383 18.58 16.70 -1.82
N ARG A 384 17.60 17.46 -1.31
CA ARG A 384 16.17 17.16 -1.47
C ARG A 384 15.70 17.67 -2.82
N VAL A 385 15.10 16.78 -3.61
CA VAL A 385 14.56 17.10 -4.95
C VAL A 385 13.04 17.16 -4.94
N SER A 386 12.39 16.41 -4.04
CA SER A 386 10.94 16.45 -3.84
C SER A 386 10.57 15.87 -2.47
N GLN A 387 9.28 15.77 -2.20
CA GLN A 387 8.70 15.00 -1.10
C GLN A 387 7.58 14.11 -1.60
N LEU A 388 7.47 12.93 -1.01
CA LEU A 388 6.42 11.94 -1.22
C LEU A 388 5.41 12.00 -0.08
N LEU A 389 4.15 11.67 -0.37
CA LEU A 389 3.05 11.72 0.59
C LEU A 389 2.47 10.33 0.84
N TYR A 390 1.91 10.11 2.03
CA TYR A 390 1.25 8.85 2.40
C TYR A 390 0.32 8.35 1.29
N GLY A 391 0.43 7.08 0.94
CA GLY A 391 -0.40 6.42 -0.06
C GLY A 391 -0.06 6.75 -1.53
N GLU A 392 0.97 7.54 -1.81
CA GLU A 392 1.50 7.68 -3.18
C GLU A 392 2.24 6.43 -3.64
N HIS A 393 2.13 6.14 -4.94
CA HIS A 393 2.83 5.02 -5.55
C HIS A 393 4.21 5.44 -6.03
N VAL A 394 5.17 4.57 -5.75
CA VAL A 394 6.52 4.69 -6.26
C VAL A 394 6.90 3.44 -7.02
N LYS A 395 7.42 3.60 -8.23
CA LYS A 395 8.05 2.51 -8.96
C LYS A 395 9.45 2.28 -8.41
N VAL A 396 9.71 1.10 -7.87
CA VAL A 396 11.03 0.73 -7.34
C VAL A 396 11.98 0.42 -8.50
N LEU A 397 13.19 0.99 -8.47
CA LEU A 397 14.21 0.81 -9.52
C LEU A 397 15.41 0.00 -9.03
N GLU A 398 15.99 0.41 -7.91
CA GLU A 398 17.12 -0.26 -7.27
C GLU A 398 17.14 0.06 -5.77
N ALA A 399 17.88 -0.72 -4.99
CA ALA A 399 18.13 -0.44 -3.58
C ALA A 399 19.62 -0.56 -3.28
N ARG A 400 20.10 0.26 -2.34
CA ARG A 400 21.49 0.29 -1.85
C ARG A 400 21.48 0.55 -0.35
N GLY A 401 21.66 -0.50 0.46
CA GLY A 401 21.46 -0.39 1.90
C GLY A 401 20.02 -0.01 2.21
N ASP A 402 19.84 0.98 3.08
CA ASP A 402 18.50 1.47 3.47
C ASP A 402 17.87 2.48 2.50
N TRP A 403 18.46 2.68 1.32
CA TRP A 403 17.97 3.63 0.33
C TRP A 403 17.41 2.91 -0.88
N VAL A 404 16.24 3.35 -1.33
CA VAL A 404 15.55 2.83 -2.51
C VAL A 404 15.49 3.95 -3.54
N ARG A 405 16.02 3.69 -4.73
CA ARG A 405 15.82 4.56 -5.88
C ARG A 405 14.47 4.26 -6.50
N VAL A 406 13.67 5.29 -6.69
CA VAL A 406 12.29 5.16 -7.16
C VAL A 406 11.97 6.19 -8.26
N LYS A 407 10.86 5.96 -8.98
CA LYS A 407 10.11 7.02 -9.68
C LYS A 407 8.77 7.24 -8.97
N ALA A 408 8.48 8.47 -8.55
CA ALA A 408 7.21 8.87 -7.94
C ALA A 408 6.14 9.04 -9.03
N LEU A 409 5.16 8.14 -9.06
CA LEU A 409 4.24 8.02 -10.20
C LEU A 409 3.24 9.17 -10.27
N GLU A 410 2.81 9.69 -9.13
CA GLU A 410 1.93 10.87 -9.03
C GLU A 410 2.69 12.21 -9.10
N GLN A 411 3.95 12.16 -9.53
CA GLN A 411 4.76 13.34 -9.84
C GLN A 411 5.31 13.20 -11.26
N PRO A 412 4.47 13.42 -12.30
CA PRO A 412 4.92 13.37 -13.68
C PRO A 412 6.18 14.21 -13.88
N HIS A 413 7.16 13.59 -14.51
CA HIS A 413 8.41 14.23 -14.86
C HIS A 413 8.85 13.67 -16.21
N ARG A 414 9.51 14.53 -16.98
CA ARG A 414 10.14 14.20 -18.24
C ARG A 414 11.48 14.91 -18.29
N ASP A 415 12.52 14.18 -18.66
CA ASP A 415 13.81 14.75 -19.02
C ASP A 415 13.99 14.65 -20.55
N GLY A 416 14.17 15.80 -21.21
CA GLY A 416 14.32 15.87 -22.66
C GLY A 416 13.19 15.21 -23.45
N LYS A 417 13.52 14.15 -24.20
CA LYS A 417 12.60 13.42 -25.10
C LYS A 417 11.97 12.18 -24.47
N GLU A 418 12.23 11.90 -23.19
CA GLU A 418 11.67 10.71 -22.52
C GLU A 418 10.13 10.78 -22.38
N ASP A 419 9.49 9.64 -22.15
CA ASP A 419 8.09 9.61 -21.76
C ASP A 419 7.91 10.07 -20.31
N TRP A 420 6.74 10.65 -20.02
CA TRP A 420 6.32 11.01 -18.67
C TRP A 420 6.28 9.75 -17.78
N SER A 421 7.29 9.55 -16.92
CA SER A 421 7.53 8.24 -16.28
C SER A 421 7.67 8.28 -14.74
N GLY A 422 7.37 9.44 -14.14
CA GLY A 422 7.41 9.70 -12.69
C GLY A 422 8.73 10.31 -12.21
N TYR A 423 8.69 11.02 -11.09
CA TYR A 423 9.83 11.81 -10.60
C TYR A 423 10.92 10.93 -9.97
N PRO A 424 12.16 10.95 -10.47
CA PRO A 424 13.22 10.08 -9.97
C PRO A 424 13.82 10.59 -8.65
N GLY A 425 14.22 9.67 -7.79
CA GLY A 425 15.09 10.00 -6.66
C GLY A 425 15.27 8.84 -5.69
N TRP A 426 15.96 9.12 -4.59
CA TRP A 426 16.26 8.19 -3.50
C TRP A 426 15.41 8.52 -2.28
N VAL A 427 14.71 7.52 -1.77
CA VAL A 427 13.93 7.60 -0.54
C VAL A 427 14.46 6.57 0.44
N ARG A 428 14.29 6.81 1.74
CA ARG A 428 14.56 5.81 2.77
C ARG A 428 13.58 4.64 2.62
N ALA A 429 14.08 3.40 2.71
CA ALA A 429 13.26 2.20 2.66
C ALA A 429 12.18 2.19 3.76
N ASP A 430 12.46 2.81 4.91
CA ASP A 430 11.55 2.95 6.03
C ASP A 430 10.37 3.89 5.83
N ALA A 431 10.40 4.71 4.78
CA ALA A 431 9.28 5.54 4.37
C ALA A 431 8.30 4.78 3.46
N LEU A 432 8.68 3.59 3.00
CA LEU A 432 7.87 2.78 2.09
C LEU A 432 7.12 1.70 2.88
N ALA A 433 5.93 1.38 2.38
CA ALA A 433 5.09 0.30 2.85
C ALA A 433 4.78 -0.65 1.69
N ALA A 434 4.69 -1.93 2.01
CA ALA A 434 4.05 -2.92 1.14
C ALA A 434 2.70 -3.23 1.76
N PRO A 435 1.60 -2.69 1.22
CA PRO A 435 0.29 -2.97 1.78
C PRO A 435 0.07 -4.49 1.74
N PRO A 436 -0.61 -5.05 2.76
CA PRO A 436 -0.75 -6.48 2.90
C PRO A 436 -1.67 -7.09 1.84
N VAL A 437 -2.47 -6.26 1.16
CA VAL A 437 -3.33 -6.60 0.02
C VAL A 437 -3.24 -5.44 -0.98
N PRO A 438 -3.71 -5.58 -2.23
CA PRO A 438 -3.78 -4.46 -3.15
C PRO A 438 -4.42 -3.24 -2.54
N TYR A 439 -3.76 -2.11 -2.71
CA TYR A 439 -4.22 -0.85 -2.17
C TYR A 439 -4.25 0.17 -3.29
N ARG A 440 -5.45 0.52 -3.71
CA ARG A 440 -5.67 1.63 -4.64
C ARG A 440 -6.38 2.76 -3.90
N PRO A 441 -5.75 3.93 -3.79
CA PRO A 441 -6.41 5.11 -3.27
C PRO A 441 -7.65 5.47 -4.12
N THR A 442 -8.73 5.82 -3.44
CA THR A 442 -9.98 6.29 -4.04
C THR A 442 -10.31 7.72 -3.62
N ALA A 443 -9.46 8.33 -2.80
CA ALA A 443 -9.56 9.72 -2.37
C ALA A 443 -8.18 10.30 -2.07
N VAL A 444 -8.11 11.64 -2.05
CA VAL A 444 -6.98 12.39 -1.52
C VAL A 444 -7.46 13.37 -0.46
N ILE A 445 -6.62 13.68 0.53
CA ILE A 445 -6.92 14.71 1.52
C ILE A 445 -6.84 16.09 0.86
N ARG A 446 -7.93 16.86 0.92
CA ARG A 446 -8.03 18.20 0.31
C ARG A 446 -7.74 19.35 1.27
N LEU A 447 -7.85 19.11 2.58
CA LEU A 447 -7.53 20.11 3.61
C LEU A 447 -6.03 20.14 3.88
N LYS A 448 -5.52 21.24 4.47
CA LYS A 448 -4.09 21.38 4.80
C LYS A 448 -3.58 20.19 5.60
N ARG A 449 -4.34 19.73 6.59
CA ARG A 449 -4.14 18.48 7.33
C ARG A 449 -5.50 17.90 7.68
N ALA A 450 -5.59 16.59 7.82
CA ALA A 450 -6.78 15.95 8.33
C ALA A 450 -6.42 14.87 9.35
N GLU A 451 -7.26 14.76 10.37
CA GLU A 451 -7.12 13.78 11.45
C GLU A 451 -8.00 12.57 11.16
N LEU A 452 -7.38 11.40 11.17
CA LEU A 452 -8.01 10.10 11.06
C LEU A 452 -8.08 9.51 12.47
N ARG A 453 -9.23 8.96 12.85
CA ARG A 453 -9.44 8.38 14.19
C ARG A 453 -9.98 6.97 14.10
N TRP A 454 -9.61 6.13 15.04
CA TRP A 454 -10.21 4.79 15.19
C TRP A 454 -10.21 4.40 16.66
N LYS A 455 -10.87 3.27 16.95
CA LYS A 455 -10.76 2.60 18.25
C LYS A 455 -9.94 1.34 18.08
N ASP A 456 -9.01 1.09 18.98
CA ASP A 456 -8.29 -0.19 19.01
C ASP A 456 -9.20 -1.34 19.50
N ALA A 457 -8.66 -2.57 19.55
CA ALA A 457 -9.40 -3.73 20.05
C ALA A 457 -9.82 -3.64 21.52
N GLN A 458 -9.25 -2.70 22.28
CA GLN A 458 -9.62 -2.43 23.68
C GLN A 458 -10.66 -1.29 23.78
N GLY A 459 -10.98 -0.63 22.67
CA GLY A 459 -11.92 0.48 22.60
C GLY A 459 -11.29 1.85 22.89
N LEU A 460 -9.97 1.95 23.01
CA LEU A 460 -9.26 3.21 23.21
C LEU A 460 -9.17 4.00 21.90
N GLU A 461 -9.32 5.33 21.99
CA GLU A 461 -9.22 6.20 20.82
C GLU A 461 -7.76 6.43 20.41
N GLU A 462 -7.52 6.27 19.12
CA GLU A 462 -6.24 6.47 18.47
C GLU A 462 -6.40 7.44 17.29
N SER A 463 -5.31 8.11 16.91
CA SER A 463 -5.35 9.08 15.80
C SER A 463 -4.07 9.14 14.97
N LEU A 464 -4.25 9.52 13.71
CA LEU A 464 -3.18 9.81 12.75
C LEU A 464 -3.52 11.10 12.01
N THR A 465 -2.58 12.04 11.95
CA THR A 465 -2.73 13.24 11.11
C THR A 465 -1.96 13.06 9.81
N LEU A 466 -2.63 13.32 8.69
CA LEU A 466 -2.05 13.25 7.35
C LEU A 466 -2.17 14.61 6.62
N PRO A 467 -1.18 14.96 5.77
CA PRO A 467 -1.15 16.23 5.04
C PRO A 467 -2.06 16.23 3.80
N MET A 468 -2.34 17.43 3.29
CA MET A 468 -2.94 17.65 1.96
C MET A 468 -2.24 16.79 0.89
N GLY A 469 -3.02 16.13 0.06
CA GLY A 469 -2.55 15.28 -1.03
C GLY A 469 -2.18 13.84 -0.61
N ALA A 470 -2.17 13.51 0.69
CA ALA A 470 -2.09 12.11 1.09
C ALA A 470 -3.29 11.33 0.51
N ALA A 471 -3.02 10.15 -0.02
CA ALA A 471 -3.98 9.34 -0.76
C ALA A 471 -4.48 8.18 0.10
N LEU A 472 -5.80 7.97 0.11
CA LEU A 472 -6.47 6.99 0.96
C LEU A 472 -7.48 6.19 0.15
N ARG A 473 -7.69 4.92 0.52
CA ARG A 473 -8.84 4.13 0.06
C ARG A 473 -10.02 4.45 0.97
N ALA A 474 -10.93 5.27 0.47
CA ALA A 474 -12.13 5.69 1.16
C ALA A 474 -13.34 4.87 0.70
N GLU A 475 -14.12 4.38 1.65
CA GLU A 475 -15.39 3.69 1.39
C GLU A 475 -16.46 4.69 0.91
N PRO A 476 -17.46 4.25 0.12
CA PRO A 476 -18.64 5.07 -0.15
C PRO A 476 -19.34 5.47 1.16
N SER A 477 -19.66 6.74 1.33
CA SER A 477 -20.39 7.26 2.48
C SER A 477 -21.39 8.33 2.02
N SER A 478 -22.54 8.40 2.70
CA SER A 478 -23.56 9.44 2.52
C SER A 478 -23.65 10.41 3.72
N GLY A 479 -22.76 10.27 4.71
CA GLY A 479 -22.76 11.08 5.94
C GLY A 479 -21.54 11.99 6.08
N GLY A 480 -21.50 12.78 7.17
CA GLY A 480 -20.40 13.71 7.48
C GLY A 480 -19.07 13.05 7.84
N ARG A 481 -19.06 11.74 8.13
CA ARG A 481 -17.84 10.95 8.33
C ARG A 481 -17.73 9.87 7.25
N THR A 482 -16.50 9.56 6.88
CA THR A 482 -16.15 8.51 5.91
C THR A 482 -15.18 7.53 6.55
N LYS A 483 -15.38 6.23 6.31
CA LYS A 483 -14.40 5.21 6.64
C LYS A 483 -13.31 5.14 5.58
N VAL A 484 -12.06 5.07 6.01
CA VAL A 484 -10.88 4.95 5.17
C VAL A 484 -10.02 3.79 5.64
N ARG A 485 -9.44 3.06 4.68
CA ARG A 485 -8.49 1.99 4.94
C ARG A 485 -7.09 2.58 4.99
N LEU A 486 -6.34 2.32 6.04
CA LEU A 486 -4.92 2.62 6.17
C LEU A 486 -4.08 1.52 5.51
N LEU A 487 -2.83 1.82 5.17
CA LEU A 487 -1.91 0.93 4.45
C LEU A 487 -1.55 -0.34 5.23
N GLU A 488 -1.55 -0.25 6.55
CA GLU A 488 -1.37 -1.38 7.47
C GLU A 488 -2.61 -2.28 7.59
N GLY A 489 -3.68 -1.96 6.86
CA GLY A 489 -4.91 -2.74 6.87
C GLY A 489 -5.78 -2.47 8.10
N ARG A 490 -5.76 -1.24 8.64
CA ARG A 490 -6.69 -0.78 9.68
C ARG A 490 -7.73 0.16 9.08
N THR A 491 -8.95 0.17 9.61
CA THR A 491 -9.98 1.15 9.24
C THR A 491 -10.02 2.31 10.21
N ALA A 492 -10.01 3.53 9.68
CA ALA A 492 -10.18 4.77 10.43
C ALA A 492 -11.36 5.59 9.89
N GLU A 493 -11.83 6.55 10.67
CA GLU A 493 -12.83 7.53 10.29
C GLU A 493 -12.20 8.91 10.11
N ILE A 494 -12.65 9.61 9.07
CA ILE A 494 -12.23 10.97 8.72
C ILE A 494 -13.48 11.80 8.40
N ASP A 495 -13.40 13.12 8.55
CA ASP A 495 -14.43 14.01 8.04
C ASP A 495 -14.55 13.84 6.51
N SER A 496 -15.76 13.60 6.01
CA SER A 496 -16.02 13.45 4.58
C SER A 496 -15.62 14.70 3.78
N ALA A 497 -15.74 15.90 4.36
CA ALA A 497 -15.34 17.16 3.73
C ALA A 497 -13.81 17.29 3.60
N ALA A 498 -13.04 16.48 4.35
CA ALA A 498 -11.59 16.45 4.24
C ALA A 498 -11.08 15.70 3.00
N LEU A 499 -11.96 15.00 2.29
CA LEU A 499 -11.61 14.16 1.15
C LEU A 499 -12.08 14.75 -0.18
N TRP A 500 -11.25 14.63 -1.20
CA TRP A 500 -11.65 14.69 -2.60
C TRP A 500 -11.69 13.27 -3.17
N ARG A 501 -12.80 12.87 -3.78
CA ARG A 501 -12.97 11.52 -4.35
C ARG A 501 -12.30 11.42 -5.72
N LEU A 502 -11.51 10.36 -5.91
CA LEU A 502 -10.91 10.00 -7.19
C LEU A 502 -11.89 9.06 -7.92
N GLU A 503 -12.96 9.61 -8.50
CA GLU A 503 -13.93 8.79 -9.23
C GLU A 503 -13.33 8.23 -10.52
N VAL A 504 -13.62 6.94 -10.81
CA VAL A 504 -13.19 6.25 -12.02
C VAL A 504 -14.16 6.49 -13.19
N SER A 505 -15.43 6.77 -12.91
CA SER A 505 -16.52 6.74 -13.90
C SER A 505 -16.89 8.09 -14.49
N SER A 506 -16.49 9.23 -13.91
CA SER A 506 -16.68 10.56 -14.50
C SER A 506 -15.72 11.58 -13.87
N PRO A 507 -15.03 12.43 -14.65
CA PRO A 507 -14.25 13.52 -14.09
C PRO A 507 -15.19 14.50 -13.39
N THR A 508 -15.08 14.65 -12.07
CA THR A 508 -15.76 15.74 -11.35
C THR A 508 -15.32 17.07 -11.95
N LYS A 509 -16.28 17.95 -12.27
CA LYS A 509 -15.95 19.30 -12.74
C LYS A 509 -15.20 20.04 -11.63
N ILE A 510 -13.97 20.45 -11.92
CA ILE A 510 -13.11 21.13 -10.95
C ILE A 510 -13.48 22.61 -10.91
N ASP A 511 -13.76 23.12 -9.71
CA ASP A 511 -13.84 24.55 -9.48
C ASP A 511 -12.42 25.11 -9.32
N ARG A 512 -12.07 26.08 -10.15
CA ARG A 512 -10.76 26.76 -10.10
C ARG A 512 -10.51 27.43 -8.74
N ARG A 513 -11.58 27.82 -8.02
CA ARG A 513 -11.49 28.43 -6.69
C ARG A 513 -10.93 27.47 -5.65
N ASP A 514 -11.29 26.19 -5.72
CA ASP A 514 -10.79 25.17 -4.79
C ASP A 514 -9.26 25.05 -4.85
N VAL A 515 -8.67 25.19 -6.04
CA VAL A 515 -7.21 25.20 -6.23
C VAL A 515 -6.57 26.42 -5.54
N VAL A 516 -7.16 27.59 -5.72
CA VAL A 516 -6.66 28.83 -5.11
C VAL A 516 -6.79 28.81 -3.59
N GLU A 517 -7.91 28.31 -3.06
CA GLU A 517 -8.15 28.18 -1.63
C GLU A 517 -7.21 27.16 -0.98
N ALA A 518 -6.98 26.01 -1.63
CA ALA A 518 -6.00 25.03 -1.18
C ALA A 518 -4.59 25.64 -1.07
N ALA A 519 -4.15 26.39 -2.09
CA ALA A 519 -2.87 27.10 -2.04
C ALA A 519 -2.83 28.17 -0.94
N ALA A 520 -3.95 28.89 -0.71
CA ALA A 520 -4.05 29.91 0.33
C ALA A 520 -3.87 29.38 1.75
N THR A 521 -4.12 28.09 1.99
CA THR A 521 -3.86 27.48 3.31
C THR A 521 -2.38 27.49 3.71
N PHE A 522 -1.46 27.66 2.76
CA PHE A 522 -0.01 27.73 3.00
C PHE A 522 0.51 29.15 3.28
N LEU A 523 -0.33 30.19 3.23
CA LEU A 523 0.11 31.56 3.50
C LEU A 523 0.81 31.68 4.85
N GLY A 524 2.00 32.27 4.85
CA GLY A 524 2.86 32.41 6.03
C GLY A 524 3.84 31.25 6.26
N ASP A 525 3.62 30.07 5.65
CA ASP A 525 4.56 28.95 5.78
C ASP A 525 5.90 29.29 5.13
N SER A 526 7.00 28.82 5.74
CA SER A 526 8.35 29.05 5.23
C SER A 526 8.61 28.29 3.93
N TYR A 527 9.35 28.91 3.01
CA TYR A 527 9.81 28.25 1.79
C TYR A 527 10.76 27.10 2.15
N VAL A 528 10.54 25.95 1.51
CA VAL A 528 11.38 24.75 1.66
C VAL A 528 11.73 24.24 0.27
N TRP A 529 13.01 24.26 -0.11
CA TRP A 529 13.49 23.71 -1.38
C TRP A 529 13.12 22.23 -1.49
N GLY A 530 12.52 21.80 -2.59
CA GLY A 530 12.03 20.42 -2.74
C GLY A 530 10.77 20.12 -1.90
N GLY A 531 10.26 21.09 -1.13
CA GLY A 531 9.13 20.93 -0.22
C GLY A 531 7.82 20.73 -0.97
N ARG A 532 7.10 19.65 -0.64
CA ARG A 532 5.79 19.29 -1.20
C ARG A 532 4.93 18.61 -0.14
N SER A 533 4.85 19.22 1.04
CA SER A 533 3.96 18.79 2.12
C SER A 533 3.65 19.95 3.05
N SER A 534 2.45 19.93 3.64
CA SER A 534 2.06 20.79 4.77
C SER A 534 2.51 20.24 6.14
N GLN A 535 3.05 19.02 6.17
CA GLN A 535 3.58 18.37 7.37
C GLN A 535 5.09 18.19 7.20
N GLN A 536 5.83 19.17 7.71
CA GLN A 536 7.28 19.21 7.70
C GLN A 536 7.86 18.80 9.05
N LEU A 537 9.14 18.42 9.06
CA LEU A 537 9.88 18.11 10.29
C LEU A 537 9.96 19.30 11.26
N LYS A 538 9.87 20.54 10.75
CA LYS A 538 9.78 21.76 11.55
C LYS A 538 8.41 22.42 11.35
N PRO A 539 7.64 22.70 12.42
CA PRO A 539 6.39 23.44 12.32
C PRO A 539 6.57 24.80 11.62
N GLY A 540 5.59 25.18 10.80
CA GLY A 540 5.62 26.41 10.00
C GLY A 540 6.49 26.36 8.76
N TRP A 541 7.18 25.24 8.47
CA TRP A 541 7.75 25.00 7.16
C TRP A 541 6.69 24.49 6.19
N GLY A 542 6.79 24.88 4.92
CA GLY A 542 5.83 24.52 3.88
C GLY A 542 6.51 23.93 2.66
N VAL A 543 6.41 24.65 1.55
CA VAL A 543 6.59 24.13 0.20
C VAL A 543 7.53 25.01 -0.63
N ASP A 544 8.06 24.49 -1.73
CA ASP A 544 8.63 25.34 -2.77
C ASP A 544 7.55 25.85 -3.75
N CYS A 545 7.95 26.60 -4.76
CA CYS A 545 7.04 27.25 -5.71
C CYS A 545 6.18 26.22 -6.45
N SER A 546 6.79 25.22 -7.08
CA SER A 546 6.05 24.23 -7.85
C SER A 546 5.40 23.14 -6.99
N GLY A 547 5.90 22.91 -5.77
CA GLY A 547 5.30 22.04 -4.76
C GLY A 547 4.00 22.61 -4.19
N LEU A 548 3.92 23.93 -4.00
CA LEU A 548 2.67 24.63 -3.66
C LEU A 548 1.59 24.39 -4.72
N VAL A 549 1.94 24.65 -5.98
CA VAL A 549 1.03 24.47 -7.13
C VAL A 549 0.65 22.99 -7.26
N HIS A 550 1.61 22.07 -7.10
CA HIS A 550 1.35 20.64 -7.15
C HIS A 550 0.30 20.21 -6.12
N LEU A 551 0.46 20.59 -4.85
CA LEU A 551 -0.48 20.24 -3.79
C LEU A 551 -1.86 20.87 -4.01
N ALA A 552 -1.92 22.12 -4.46
CA ALA A 552 -3.17 22.82 -4.74
C ALA A 552 -4.01 22.08 -5.79
N TYR A 553 -3.39 21.67 -6.91
CA TYR A 553 -4.06 20.85 -7.94
C TYR A 553 -4.37 19.43 -7.45
N ARG A 554 -3.44 18.83 -6.70
CA ARG A 554 -3.63 17.49 -6.15
C ARG A 554 -4.81 17.44 -5.17
N SER A 555 -5.08 18.51 -4.43
CA SER A 555 -6.21 18.59 -3.50
C SER A 555 -7.58 18.41 -4.17
N VAL A 556 -7.67 18.67 -5.48
CA VAL A 556 -8.85 18.46 -6.32
C VAL A 556 -8.69 17.27 -7.28
N GLY A 557 -7.82 16.33 -6.92
CA GLY A 557 -7.61 15.08 -7.66
C GLY A 557 -6.79 15.21 -8.95
N MET A 558 -6.27 16.40 -9.28
CA MET A 558 -5.43 16.57 -10.47
C MET A 558 -3.96 16.33 -10.19
N THR A 559 -3.40 15.36 -10.90
CA THR A 559 -1.96 15.13 -10.90
C THR A 559 -1.29 15.97 -11.98
N ILE A 560 -0.41 16.88 -11.56
CA ILE A 560 0.38 17.74 -12.45
C ILE A 560 1.88 17.47 -12.29
N PRO A 561 2.75 17.92 -13.21
CA PRO A 561 4.20 17.77 -13.05
C PRO A 561 4.76 18.43 -11.78
N ARG A 562 5.88 17.93 -11.27
CA ARG A 562 6.48 18.40 -10.00
C ARG A 562 7.26 19.71 -10.13
N ASP A 563 8.00 19.88 -11.22
CA ASP A 563 8.92 21.02 -11.38
C ASP A 563 8.27 22.15 -12.18
N ALA A 564 8.61 23.40 -11.87
CA ALA A 564 8.07 24.56 -12.57
C ALA A 564 8.29 24.47 -14.09
N HIS A 565 9.45 23.98 -14.54
CA HIS A 565 9.74 23.80 -15.95
C HIS A 565 8.81 22.79 -16.63
N THR A 566 8.60 21.62 -16.01
CA THR A 566 7.75 20.57 -16.58
C THR A 566 6.26 20.92 -16.46
N GLN A 567 5.87 21.71 -15.45
CA GLN A 567 4.55 22.34 -15.39
C GLN A 567 4.32 23.29 -16.58
N PHE A 568 5.32 24.12 -16.90
CA PHE A 568 5.26 25.01 -18.07
C PHE A 568 5.17 24.25 -19.39
N GLU A 569 5.96 23.19 -19.56
CA GLU A 569 5.88 22.33 -20.76
C GLU A 569 4.50 21.69 -20.95
N LYS A 570 3.82 21.36 -19.84
CA LYS A 570 2.50 20.72 -19.86
C LYS A 570 1.36 21.73 -20.01
N ALA A 571 1.57 22.98 -19.57
CA ALA A 571 0.55 24.01 -19.57
C ALA A 571 0.17 24.43 -21.00
N LYS A 572 -1.13 24.65 -21.23
CA LYS A 572 -1.61 25.28 -22.46
C LYS A 572 -1.36 26.78 -22.36
N PRO A 573 -0.72 27.43 -23.35
CA PRO A 573 -0.52 28.87 -23.34
C PRO A 573 -1.85 29.63 -23.21
N VAL A 574 -1.88 30.63 -22.33
CA VAL A 574 -3.06 31.50 -22.11
C VAL A 574 -2.67 32.93 -22.45
N LYS A 575 -3.52 33.64 -23.19
CA LYS A 575 -3.36 35.09 -23.37
C LYS A 575 -3.70 35.78 -22.07
N ARG A 576 -3.02 36.88 -21.73
CA ARG A 576 -3.27 37.61 -20.48
C ARG A 576 -4.76 37.93 -20.26
N VAL A 577 -5.45 38.42 -21.30
CA VAL A 577 -6.90 38.72 -21.28
C VAL A 577 -7.80 37.55 -20.87
N ASN A 578 -7.31 36.31 -21.02
CA ASN A 578 -8.06 35.09 -20.75
C ASN A 578 -7.62 34.42 -19.44
N LEU A 579 -6.73 35.04 -18.67
CA LEU A 579 -6.28 34.52 -17.38
C LEU A 579 -7.47 34.37 -16.43
N GLN A 580 -7.60 33.18 -15.85
CA GLN A 580 -8.60 32.86 -14.84
C GLN A 580 -7.90 32.39 -13.56
N PRO A 581 -8.50 32.62 -12.37
CA PRO A 581 -7.98 32.06 -11.13
C PRO A 581 -7.61 30.58 -11.29
N GLY A 582 -6.50 30.18 -10.68
CA GLY A 582 -5.94 28.84 -10.86
C GLY A 582 -4.98 28.71 -12.05
N ASP A 583 -4.94 29.65 -13.00
CA ASP A 583 -3.89 29.67 -14.04
C ASP A 583 -2.50 29.93 -13.44
N LEU A 584 -1.47 29.59 -14.20
CA LEU A 584 -0.08 29.64 -13.77
C LEU A 584 0.69 30.74 -14.52
N ILE A 585 1.53 31.44 -13.75
CA ILE A 585 2.46 32.46 -14.24
C ILE A 585 3.89 31.94 -14.00
N PHE A 586 4.66 31.80 -15.07
CA PHE A 586 6.00 31.21 -15.06
C PHE A 586 7.07 32.26 -15.29
N LEU A 587 8.24 32.11 -14.67
CA LEU A 587 9.42 32.96 -14.91
C LEU A 587 10.62 32.15 -15.37
N THR A 588 11.32 32.65 -16.40
CA THR A 588 12.60 32.08 -16.84
C THR A 588 13.73 32.42 -15.89
N GLU A 589 14.79 31.61 -15.81
CA GLU A 589 15.96 31.86 -14.95
C GLU A 589 16.61 33.23 -15.18
N SER A 590 16.60 33.70 -16.43
CA SER A 590 17.11 35.00 -16.86
C SER A 590 16.47 35.45 -18.18
N ALA A 591 16.67 36.70 -18.56
CA ALA A 591 16.21 37.28 -19.83
C ALA A 591 16.65 36.49 -21.09
N ARG A 592 17.79 35.81 -21.02
CA ARG A 592 18.37 35.02 -22.13
C ARG A 592 18.05 33.52 -22.03
N SER A 593 17.62 33.04 -20.86
CA SER A 593 17.27 31.63 -20.66
C SER A 593 15.86 31.34 -21.16
N LYS A 594 15.67 30.14 -21.74
CA LYS A 594 14.36 29.56 -22.03
C LYS A 594 13.86 28.65 -20.90
N GLN A 595 14.71 28.36 -19.92
CA GLN A 595 14.40 27.47 -18.81
C GLN A 595 13.62 28.23 -17.74
N VAL A 596 12.51 27.64 -17.30
CA VAL A 596 11.65 28.15 -16.23
C VAL A 596 12.12 27.58 -14.90
N ASP A 597 12.34 28.43 -13.89
CA ASP A 597 12.75 28.00 -12.53
C ASP A 597 11.74 28.38 -11.44
N HIS A 598 10.69 29.13 -11.78
CA HIS A 598 9.72 29.65 -10.82
C HIS A 598 8.32 29.70 -11.42
N VAL A 599 7.33 29.41 -10.58
CA VAL A 599 5.90 29.39 -10.92
C VAL A 599 5.10 30.06 -9.81
N MET A 600 4.05 30.76 -10.20
CA MET A 600 3.12 31.46 -9.33
C MET A 600 1.69 31.08 -9.74
N LEU A 601 0.76 31.06 -8.78
CA LEU A 601 -0.65 30.83 -9.01
C LEU A 601 -1.37 32.17 -9.16
N TYR A 602 -2.07 32.38 -10.28
CA TYR A 602 -2.89 33.54 -10.49
C TYR A 602 -4.20 33.42 -9.69
N THR A 603 -4.57 34.48 -8.96
CA THR A 603 -5.74 34.47 -8.08
C THR A 603 -6.88 35.39 -8.56
N GLY A 604 -6.76 35.98 -9.74
CA GLY A 604 -7.71 36.95 -10.29
C GLY A 604 -7.30 38.41 -10.07
N GLY A 605 -7.78 39.31 -10.94
CA GLY A 605 -7.43 40.74 -10.92
C GLY A 605 -5.92 40.95 -11.11
N ASP A 606 -5.28 41.64 -10.18
CA ASP A 606 -3.81 41.78 -10.14
C ASP A 606 -3.15 40.78 -9.18
N GLY A 607 -3.91 39.82 -8.62
CA GLY A 607 -3.48 38.99 -7.50
C GLY A 607 -2.67 37.75 -7.92
N ILE A 608 -1.57 37.51 -7.20
CA ILE A 608 -0.74 36.31 -7.33
C ILE A 608 -0.44 35.67 -5.97
N LEU A 609 -0.26 34.35 -5.96
CA LEU A 609 0.14 33.57 -4.80
C LEU A 609 1.35 32.71 -5.15
N GLU A 610 2.40 32.80 -4.33
CA GLU A 610 3.66 32.10 -4.56
C GLU A 610 4.33 31.67 -3.25
N SER A 611 5.10 30.57 -3.31
CA SER A 611 6.12 30.27 -2.30
C SER A 611 7.48 30.62 -2.89
N ARG A 612 8.20 31.55 -2.26
CA ARG A 612 9.47 32.06 -2.81
C ARG A 612 10.63 32.00 -1.84
N ALA A 613 11.77 31.57 -2.34
CA ALA A 613 13.03 31.53 -1.59
C ALA A 613 13.48 32.94 -1.14
N GLY A 614 13.26 33.96 -1.99
CA GLY A 614 13.76 35.33 -1.76
C GLY A 614 13.24 36.03 -0.49
N VAL A 615 12.05 35.67 -0.01
CA VAL A 615 11.54 36.13 1.31
C VAL A 615 11.25 34.98 2.27
N ALA A 616 11.74 33.79 1.91
CA ALA A 616 11.64 32.55 2.66
C ALA A 616 10.22 32.18 3.12
N ARG A 617 9.16 32.53 2.38
CA ARG A 617 7.77 32.20 2.76
C ARG A 617 6.80 32.13 1.58
N THR A 618 5.63 31.54 1.83
CA THR A 618 4.44 31.61 0.98
C THR A 618 3.63 32.86 1.29
N LEU A 619 3.26 33.61 0.27
CA LEU A 619 2.52 34.86 0.41
C LEU A 619 1.58 35.11 -0.78
N ARG A 620 0.63 36.01 -0.54
CA ARG A 620 -0.18 36.65 -1.57
C ARG A 620 0.31 38.08 -1.75
N THR A 621 0.44 38.53 -2.99
CA THR A 621 0.89 39.88 -3.37
C THR A 621 0.21 40.26 -4.69
N THR A 622 0.38 41.49 -5.14
CA THR A 622 -0.06 41.87 -6.48
C THR A 622 1.06 41.73 -7.50
N PHE A 623 0.71 41.58 -8.77
CA PHE A 623 1.66 41.56 -9.86
C PHE A 623 2.44 42.89 -9.91
N THR A 624 1.75 44.00 -9.68
CA THR A 624 2.36 45.34 -9.61
C THR A 624 3.40 45.44 -8.49
N GLU A 625 3.10 44.94 -7.29
CA GLU A 625 4.08 44.90 -6.18
C GLU A 625 5.28 44.00 -6.51
N ARG A 626 5.04 42.88 -7.21
CA ARG A 626 6.06 41.88 -7.51
C ARG A 626 7.05 42.32 -8.59
N PHE A 627 6.59 43.08 -9.57
CA PHE A 627 7.36 43.40 -10.80
C PHE A 627 7.47 44.90 -11.11
N GLY A 628 6.72 45.77 -10.43
CA GLY A 628 6.68 47.21 -10.69
C GLY A 628 5.96 47.59 -11.99
N ALA A 629 5.16 46.69 -12.56
CA ALA A 629 4.40 46.90 -13.79
C ALA A 629 2.99 46.35 -13.64
N ALA A 630 2.00 47.00 -14.26
CA ALA A 630 0.62 46.53 -14.23
C ALA A 630 0.45 45.27 -15.09
N LEU A 631 -0.23 44.24 -14.56
CA LEU A 631 -0.45 42.98 -15.30
C LEU A 631 -1.09 43.22 -16.67
N ASP A 632 -2.00 44.18 -16.80
CA ASP A 632 -2.70 44.54 -18.05
C ASP A 632 -1.76 44.94 -19.20
N SER A 633 -0.54 45.35 -18.89
CA SER A 633 0.49 45.73 -19.88
C SER A 633 1.42 44.58 -20.29
N ILE A 634 1.22 43.37 -19.76
CA ILE A 634 2.15 42.24 -19.88
C ILE A 634 1.54 41.11 -20.71
N GLU A 635 2.28 40.64 -21.71
CA GLU A 635 1.92 39.44 -22.48
C GLU A 635 2.95 38.33 -22.26
N SER A 636 2.59 37.10 -22.63
CA SER A 636 3.51 35.96 -22.56
C SER A 636 4.74 36.22 -23.44
N GLY A 637 5.94 36.08 -22.85
CA GLY A 637 7.24 36.37 -23.45
C GLY A 637 7.84 37.72 -23.08
N THR A 638 7.06 38.62 -22.46
CA THR A 638 7.51 39.96 -22.02
C THR A 638 8.62 39.86 -20.96
N LEU A 639 9.59 40.78 -21.03
CA LEU A 639 10.62 40.94 -20.01
C LEU A 639 10.06 41.73 -18.83
N VAL A 640 10.25 41.21 -17.63
CA VAL A 640 9.87 41.84 -16.36
C VAL A 640 11.06 41.93 -15.42
N THR A 641 11.04 42.94 -14.54
CA THR A 641 12.04 43.12 -13.50
C THR A 641 11.65 42.34 -12.26
N ASP A 642 12.43 41.33 -11.87
CA ASP A 642 12.25 40.62 -10.61
C ASP A 642 12.80 41.47 -9.45
N LEU A 643 11.91 42.21 -8.78
CA LEU A 643 12.26 43.12 -7.67
C LEU A 643 12.57 42.39 -6.35
N THR A 644 12.37 41.08 -6.27
CA THR A 644 12.52 40.32 -5.01
C THR A 644 13.95 39.85 -4.76
N ARG A 645 14.85 40.00 -5.74
CA ARG A 645 16.27 39.68 -5.57
C ARG A 645 17.04 40.89 -5.06
N ARG A 646 18.08 40.65 -4.24
CA ARG A 646 18.97 41.70 -3.72
C ARG A 646 19.53 42.62 -4.82
N LYS A 647 19.76 42.07 -6.02
CA LYS A 647 19.97 42.82 -7.25
C LYS A 647 18.83 42.45 -8.20
N PRO A 648 17.96 43.39 -8.61
CA PRO A 648 16.88 43.10 -9.54
C PRO A 648 17.42 42.48 -10.84
N VAL A 649 16.70 41.52 -11.38
CA VAL A 649 17.10 40.81 -12.61
C VAL A 649 15.96 40.80 -13.62
N GLN A 650 16.30 40.92 -14.90
CA GLN A 650 15.35 40.79 -16.00
C GLN A 650 15.07 39.32 -16.29
N ARG A 651 13.78 38.97 -16.42
CA ARG A 651 13.31 37.60 -16.63
C ARG A 651 12.13 37.63 -17.60
N ARG A 652 11.92 36.55 -18.37
CA ARG A 652 10.74 36.44 -19.23
C ARG A 652 9.60 35.82 -18.43
N ILE A 653 8.40 36.32 -18.67
CA ILE A 653 7.18 35.83 -18.04
C ILE A 653 6.30 35.10 -19.04
N HIS A 654 5.66 34.01 -18.61
CA HIS A 654 4.74 33.25 -19.45
C HIS A 654 3.48 32.89 -18.68
N PHE A 655 2.36 32.77 -19.39
CA PHE A 655 1.05 32.44 -18.83
C PHE A 655 0.56 31.10 -19.39
N GLY A 656 0.00 30.24 -18.54
CA GLY A 656 -0.59 28.98 -19.00
C GLY A 656 -1.61 28.38 -18.04
N SER A 657 -2.50 27.53 -18.58
CA SER A 657 -3.50 26.78 -17.82
C SER A 657 -3.19 25.28 -17.85
N LEU A 658 -3.42 24.62 -16.71
CA LEU A 658 -3.52 23.17 -16.60
C LEU A 658 -4.97 22.68 -16.40
N LEU A 659 -5.92 23.62 -16.26
CA LEU A 659 -7.37 23.41 -16.09
C LEU A 659 -8.12 23.56 -17.41
#